data_AF-A0A7G3AV85-F1
#
_entry.id   AF-A0A7G3AV85-F1
#
_cell.length_a   1.000
_cell.length_b   1.000
_cell.length_c   1.000
_cell.angle_alpha   90.00
_cell.angle_beta   90.00
_cell.angle_gamma   90.00
#
_symmetry.space_group_name_H-M   'P 1'
#
loop_
_entity.id
_entity.type
_entity.pdbx_description
1 polymer ?
#
loop_
_entity_poly.entity_id
_entity_poly.type
_entity_poly.pdbx_seq_one_letter_code
_entity_poly.pdbx_strand_id
1 'polypeptide(L)'
;MKGVLVECRESGRIKEADKKRVLDEASRKRRARKALEALEQDNFHDDPHADLVMSKKIPKFQDNLDVSKNKKKKHKGADYFKAKYRKSFAQLLEEDKALRPDPPNYGSAQAPPSKFPDRHFCAVCGFPSNYTCTSCGTRMSYCTRIITRKAKRAAAAAHAMNLQQRLFHASCVASSKVAISKFDSSVYMPYEKLTSRIEIVKKRLNRPLTLAEKVLYSHLDDPQNQEIQRGVSYLRLRPDRAKRAAAAAHAMNLQQRLFHASCVASSKVAISKFDSSVYMPYEKLTSRIEIVKKRLNRPLTLAEKVLYSHLDDPQNQEIQRGVSYLRLRPDRVAMQDATAQMAMLQFISSGLKRVAVPSTIHCDHLIEAQIGGEQDLKRAKDINAEVYKFLSTAGAKYGVGFWKPGSGIIHQIILENYAFPGLLMIGTDSHTPNGGGLGGLCIGVGGADAVDVMADIPWELKCPNVIGVHLTGKISGWTSPKDVILKVADILTVKGGTGAIIEYHGKGVDSISCTGMATICNMGAEIGATTSIFPFNNRMASYLKSTGRAGIATEATKFQGKLLSPDHGCKYDDVIEINLDKLEPHVNGPFTPDLAHPISKLGENSKKNGYPMDIRVGLIGSCTNSSYEDMGRCAAIAKDALAHGIKSKIPFNVTPGSEQIRATIERDGIAETFRQFGGTVLANACGPCIGQWDRKDVKKGEKNTIVTSYNRNFTGRNDANPATHCFVTSPELVTALSIAGSLDFNPLTDSLKGADGKEFKLKAPFGDELPNKGFDPGQDTYDAPPADGTQVKVDVDPKSTRLQLLDPFDTWDGNDLKEMTVLIKVKGKCTTDHISAAGPWLKYRGHLDNISNNMFIGAVNSENSEMNKIKNQVTGEWGGVPDVARFYKSKGIKWVAVGDENYGEGSSREHAALEPRHLGGRAIIVKSFARIHETNLKKQGLLPLTFADPADYDKIQPTSKISLLGLKDIAPGQPIECEIKQADDIAPGQPIECEIKQADGKVHRIQLNHTLNEQQIGWFKAGSALNRMKQLAKQ
;
A
#
# COMPACT_ATOMS: atom_id res chain seq x y z
N MET A 1 -49.20 -27.89 -30.55
CA MET A 1 -50.02 -29.11 -30.35
C MET A 1 -49.42 -29.91 -29.20
N LYS A 2 -50.27 -30.29 -28.21
CA LYS A 2 -50.18 -31.37 -27.19
C LYS A 2 -48.76 -31.98 -26.96
N GLY A 3 -48.08 -31.95 -25.82
CA GLY A 3 -48.47 -31.93 -24.41
C GLY A 3 -47.91 -33.19 -23.73
N VAL A 4 -47.13 -33.07 -22.65
CA VAL A 4 -47.08 -34.01 -21.49
C VAL A 4 -46.48 -33.24 -20.30
N LEU A 5 -47.32 -32.98 -19.29
CA LEU A 5 -46.90 -32.59 -17.94
C LEU A 5 -46.48 -33.85 -17.19
N VAL A 6 -45.29 -33.84 -16.58
CA VAL A 6 -44.92 -34.79 -15.53
C VAL A 6 -44.70 -33.99 -14.26
N GLU A 7 -45.67 -34.04 -13.36
CA GLU A 7 -45.50 -33.59 -11.98
C GLU A 7 -44.58 -34.57 -11.25
N CYS A 8 -43.38 -34.11 -10.87
CA CYS A 8 -42.56 -34.83 -9.89
C CYS A 8 -43.02 -34.42 -8.48
N ARG A 9 -43.70 -35.33 -7.78
CA ARG A 9 -44.00 -35.20 -6.35
C ARG A 9 -42.70 -35.13 -5.56
N GLU A 10 -42.55 -34.05 -4.79
CA GLU A 10 -41.49 -33.90 -3.79
C GLU A 10 -41.55 -35.03 -2.76
N SER A 11 -40.42 -35.71 -2.57
CA SER A 11 -40.22 -36.76 -1.57
C SER A 11 -40.45 -36.20 -0.16
N GLY A 12 -41.24 -36.92 0.66
CA GLY A 12 -41.52 -36.55 2.06
C GLY A 12 -40.26 -36.34 2.92
N ARG A 13 -39.10 -36.88 2.51
CA ARG A 13 -37.80 -36.66 3.17
C ARG A 13 -37.25 -35.24 2.97
N ILE A 14 -37.60 -34.56 1.86
CA ILE A 14 -37.17 -33.17 1.61
C ILE A 14 -37.97 -32.22 2.51
N LYS A 15 -39.27 -32.48 2.70
CA LYS A 15 -40.12 -31.71 3.63
C LYS A 15 -39.73 -31.90 5.11
N GLU A 16 -39.21 -33.07 5.49
CA GLU A 16 -38.64 -33.28 6.84
C GLU A 16 -37.25 -32.64 7.02
N ALA A 17 -36.43 -32.62 5.97
CA ALA A 17 -35.11 -31.97 6.00
C ALA A 17 -35.23 -30.44 6.10
N ASP A 18 -36.19 -29.84 5.40
CA ASP A 18 -36.46 -28.40 5.48
C ASP A 18 -37.10 -28.00 6.81
N LYS A 19 -37.90 -28.88 7.44
CA LYS A 19 -38.42 -28.66 8.80
C LYS A 19 -37.34 -28.73 9.89
N LYS A 20 -36.22 -29.44 9.65
CA LYS A 20 -35.09 -29.56 10.61
C LYS A 20 -34.02 -28.48 10.45
N ARG A 21 -34.11 -27.60 9.43
CA ARG A 21 -33.14 -26.52 9.17
C ARG A 21 -33.54 -25.14 9.69
N VAL A 22 -34.61 -25.06 10.48
CA VAL A 22 -35.00 -23.83 11.17
C VAL A 22 -34.86 -24.07 12.66
N LEU A 23 -33.85 -23.47 13.29
CA LEU A 23 -33.84 -23.30 14.74
C LEU A 23 -35.12 -22.55 15.10
N ASP A 24 -36.01 -23.22 15.85
CA ASP A 24 -37.26 -22.61 16.27
C ASP A 24 -37.00 -21.32 17.07
N GLU A 25 -38.00 -20.43 17.07
CA GLU A 25 -37.88 -19.12 17.70
C GLU A 25 -37.61 -19.24 19.22
N ALA A 26 -38.03 -20.35 19.85
CA ALA A 26 -37.78 -20.64 21.25
C ALA A 26 -36.30 -20.95 21.53
N SER A 27 -35.61 -21.62 20.62
CA SER A 27 -34.18 -21.94 20.69
C SER A 27 -33.32 -20.70 20.43
N ARG A 28 -33.77 -19.82 19.52
CA ARG A 28 -33.16 -18.49 19.31
C ARG A 28 -33.34 -17.59 20.55
N LYS A 29 -34.53 -17.57 21.16
CA LYS A 29 -34.77 -16.84 22.42
C LYS A 29 -34.00 -17.41 23.60
N ARG A 30 -33.82 -18.73 23.70
CA ARG A 30 -32.96 -19.34 24.74
C ARG A 30 -31.48 -19.01 24.58
N ARG A 31 -30.96 -19.01 23.35
CA ARG A 31 -29.58 -18.59 23.07
C ARG A 31 -29.37 -17.09 23.27
N ALA A 32 -30.34 -16.27 22.86
CA ALA A 32 -30.31 -14.82 23.12
C ALA A 32 -30.37 -14.50 24.62
N ARG A 33 -31.21 -15.21 25.40
CA ARG A 33 -31.27 -15.04 26.85
C ARG A 33 -30.00 -15.48 27.55
N LYS A 34 -29.39 -16.59 27.12
CA LYS A 34 -28.11 -17.07 27.68
C LYS A 34 -26.92 -16.18 27.30
N ALA A 35 -26.97 -15.56 26.12
CA ALA A 35 -26.00 -14.53 25.71
C ALA A 35 -26.22 -13.21 26.44
N LEU A 36 -27.46 -12.85 26.78
CA LEU A 36 -27.78 -11.69 27.61
C LEU A 36 -27.38 -11.91 29.08
N GLU A 37 -27.63 -13.10 29.64
CA GLU A 37 -27.19 -13.49 30.99
C GLU A 37 -25.64 -13.52 31.10
N ALA A 38 -24.93 -13.91 30.03
CA ALA A 38 -23.48 -13.82 29.96
C ALA A 38 -22.95 -12.37 29.82
N LEU A 39 -23.64 -11.53 29.03
CA LEU A 39 -23.35 -10.08 28.93
C LEU A 39 -23.67 -9.32 30.22
N GLU A 40 -24.64 -9.77 31.01
CA GLU A 40 -24.97 -9.18 32.31
C GLU A 40 -23.96 -9.62 33.39
N GLN A 41 -23.44 -10.85 33.35
CA GLN A 41 -22.37 -11.28 34.26
C GLN A 41 -21.02 -10.62 34.00
N ASP A 42 -20.68 -10.29 32.73
CA ASP A 42 -19.44 -9.58 32.38
C ASP A 42 -19.48 -8.07 32.70
N ASN A 43 -20.66 -7.50 33.01
CA ASN A 43 -20.84 -6.08 33.32
C ASN A 43 -20.87 -5.75 34.84
N PHE A 44 -20.82 -6.75 35.72
CA PHE A 44 -20.76 -6.56 37.18
C PHE A 44 -19.38 -6.92 37.75
N HIS A 45 -18.34 -6.26 37.24
CA HIS A 45 -17.14 -6.03 38.04
C HIS A 45 -17.13 -4.58 38.49
N ASP A 46 -17.35 -4.39 39.81
CA ASP A 46 -17.12 -3.10 40.47
C ASP A 46 -15.71 -2.60 40.12
N ASP A 47 -15.65 -1.35 39.66
CA ASP A 47 -14.42 -0.61 39.41
C ASP A 47 -13.58 -0.52 40.70
N PRO A 48 -12.41 -1.20 40.79
CA PRO A 48 -11.56 -1.11 41.98
C PRO A 48 -10.74 0.19 42.03
N HIS A 49 -11.02 1.18 41.17
CA HIS A 49 -10.19 2.38 40.98
C HIS A 49 -10.93 3.71 41.12
N ALA A 50 -12.14 3.72 41.67
CA ALA A 50 -12.88 4.96 41.96
C ALA A 50 -12.10 5.96 42.86
N ASP A 51 -11.12 5.51 43.64
CA ASP A 51 -10.42 6.32 44.65
C ASP A 51 -8.91 6.57 44.44
N LEU A 52 -8.34 6.28 43.27
CA LEU A 52 -6.89 6.52 43.05
C LEU A 52 -6.58 7.99 42.71
N VAL A 53 -6.55 8.83 43.75
CA VAL A 53 -5.95 10.17 43.73
C VAL A 53 -4.42 10.03 43.66
N MET A 54 -3.84 10.29 42.49
CA MET A 54 -2.38 10.29 42.30
C MET A 54 -1.69 11.34 43.18
N SER A 55 -0.80 10.86 44.06
CA SER A 55 0.00 11.68 44.96
C SER A 55 0.89 12.69 44.22
N LYS A 56 0.90 13.94 44.70
CA LYS A 56 1.79 15.01 44.23
C LYS A 56 3.23 14.72 44.66
N LYS A 57 4.04 14.09 43.81
CA LYS A 57 5.51 14.21 43.86
C LYS A 57 6.10 14.42 42.48
N ILE A 58 6.73 15.58 42.34
CA ILE A 58 7.45 16.09 41.16
C ILE A 58 8.77 15.30 41.02
N PRO A 59 9.21 14.91 39.81
CA PRO A 59 10.53 14.32 39.60
C PRO A 59 11.65 15.34 39.85
N LYS A 60 12.62 14.96 40.70
CA LYS A 60 13.83 15.71 41.03
C LYS A 60 14.86 15.62 39.90
N PHE A 61 14.76 16.48 38.89
CA PHE A 61 15.87 16.80 37.98
C PHE A 61 15.80 18.27 37.57
N GLN A 62 16.03 19.16 38.54
CA GLN A 62 16.31 20.57 38.29
C GLN A 62 16.95 21.21 39.53
N ASP A 63 18.15 20.74 39.88
CA ASP A 63 19.02 21.47 40.79
C ASP A 63 20.29 21.90 40.04
N ASN A 64 20.66 23.15 40.29
CA ASN A 64 21.85 23.89 39.86
C ASN A 64 21.70 24.74 38.59
N LEU A 65 21.19 25.96 38.77
CA LEU A 65 21.98 27.18 38.55
C LEU A 65 21.38 28.37 39.33
N ASP A 66 22.28 29.07 40.00
CA ASP A 66 22.09 29.90 41.17
C ASP A 66 21.39 31.26 41.01
N VAL A 67 20.94 31.70 42.18
CA VAL A 67 20.25 32.92 42.59
C VAL A 67 21.06 34.22 42.36
N SER A 68 20.43 35.29 41.88
CA SER A 68 20.72 36.63 42.41
C SER A 68 19.52 37.61 42.45
N LYS A 69 19.22 38.01 43.70
CA LYS A 69 18.71 39.31 44.21
C LYS A 69 17.36 39.89 43.73
N ASN A 70 16.43 39.86 44.69
CA ASN A 70 15.19 40.64 44.83
C ASN A 70 15.29 42.14 44.48
N LYS A 71 14.30 42.65 43.73
CA LYS A 71 13.67 43.98 43.96
C LYS A 71 12.19 43.94 43.54
N LYS A 72 11.28 44.17 44.50
CA LYS A 72 9.84 44.39 44.27
C LYS A 72 9.64 45.57 43.31
N LYS A 73 8.95 45.36 42.18
CA LYS A 73 8.33 46.42 41.35
C LYS A 73 6.89 46.05 41.03
N LYS A 74 5.98 47.00 41.26
CA LYS A 74 4.53 46.93 41.02
C LYS A 74 4.22 46.32 39.64
N HIS A 75 3.36 45.30 39.61
CA HIS A 75 2.82 44.74 38.38
C HIS A 75 1.98 45.82 37.67
N LYS A 76 2.41 46.26 36.49
CA LYS A 76 1.58 47.03 35.55
C LYS A 76 0.83 46.02 34.68
N GLY A 77 -0.49 46.17 34.57
CA GLY A 77 -1.38 45.27 33.82
C GLY A 77 -1.14 45.28 32.31
N ALA A 78 -1.69 44.28 31.61
CA ALA A 78 -1.53 44.03 30.18
C ALA A 78 -1.93 45.23 29.28
N ASP A 79 -2.80 46.13 29.77
CA ASP A 79 -3.22 47.32 29.01
C ASP A 79 -2.13 48.41 28.93
N TYR A 80 -1.19 48.45 29.89
CA TYR A 80 -0.04 49.35 29.85
C TYR A 80 0.97 48.98 28.74
N PHE A 81 1.07 47.69 28.39
CA PHE A 81 1.94 47.22 27.31
C PHE A 81 1.30 47.35 25.92
N LYS A 82 -0.03 47.29 25.82
CA LYS A 82 -0.75 47.54 24.56
C LYS A 82 -0.69 49.01 24.12
N ALA A 83 -0.59 49.95 25.06
CA ALA A 83 -0.51 51.38 24.74
C ALA A 83 0.90 51.88 24.35
N LYS A 84 1.97 51.13 24.66
CA LYS A 84 3.36 51.57 24.41
C LYS A 84 3.92 51.16 23.03
N TYR A 85 3.24 50.27 22.29
CA TYR A 85 3.76 49.71 21.03
C TYR A 85 2.84 49.87 19.81
N ARG A 86 1.95 50.86 19.81
CA ARG A 86 1.29 51.29 18.57
C ARG A 86 2.08 52.43 17.94
N LYS A 87 3.00 52.08 17.04
CA LYS A 87 3.58 53.05 16.11
C LYS A 87 2.55 53.37 15.03
N SER A 88 2.39 54.65 14.71
CA SER A 88 1.54 55.05 13.58
C SER A 88 2.23 54.74 12.25
N PHE A 89 1.46 54.63 11.16
CA PHE A 89 2.01 54.40 9.82
C PHE A 89 3.02 55.49 9.40
N ALA A 90 2.82 56.73 9.86
CA ALA A 90 3.77 57.83 9.66
C ALA A 90 5.11 57.60 10.41
N GLN A 91 5.08 57.04 11.63
CA GLN A 91 6.29 56.71 12.39
C GLN A 91 7.07 55.53 11.77
N LEU A 92 6.37 54.60 11.13
CA LEU A 92 6.99 53.50 10.39
C LEU A 92 7.65 54.00 9.09
N LEU A 93 7.08 55.00 8.43
CA LEU A 93 7.64 55.64 7.23
C LEU A 93 8.86 56.53 7.53
N GLU A 94 8.93 57.17 8.70
CA GLU A 94 10.13 57.89 9.15
C GLU A 94 11.27 56.94 9.53
N GLU A 95 10.97 55.82 10.18
CA GLU A 95 11.96 54.78 10.47
C GLU A 95 12.54 54.14 9.20
N ASP A 96 11.71 53.91 8.17
CA ASP A 96 12.18 53.38 6.88
C ASP A 96 13.09 54.38 6.13
N LYS A 97 12.78 55.69 6.20
CA LYS A 97 13.64 56.76 5.65
C LYS A 97 14.96 56.92 6.41
N ALA A 98 14.97 56.68 7.73
CA ALA A 98 16.19 56.72 8.54
C ALA A 98 17.11 55.51 8.32
N LEU A 99 16.53 54.35 7.96
CA LEU A 99 17.26 53.11 7.71
C LEU A 99 17.69 52.94 6.24
N ARG A 100 17.05 53.67 5.31
CA ARG A 100 17.37 53.67 3.88
C ARG A 100 17.28 55.10 3.33
N PRO A 101 18.39 55.87 3.33
CA PRO A 101 18.38 57.26 2.87
C PRO A 101 18.07 57.43 1.38
N ASP A 102 18.03 56.34 0.59
CA ASP A 102 17.70 56.37 -0.84
C ASP A 102 16.82 55.17 -1.25
N PRO A 103 15.49 55.24 -1.03
CA PRO A 103 14.58 54.15 -1.39
C PRO A 103 14.37 54.11 -2.92
N PRO A 104 14.39 52.93 -3.56
CA PRO A 104 14.24 52.82 -5.01
C PRO A 104 12.87 53.36 -5.45
N ASN A 105 12.87 54.23 -6.46
CA ASN A 105 11.66 54.77 -7.06
C ASN A 105 10.87 53.66 -7.76
N TYR A 106 9.89 53.07 -7.05
CA TYR A 106 9.00 52.04 -7.59
C TYR A 106 8.15 52.52 -8.78
N GLY A 107 8.14 53.83 -9.08
CA GLY A 107 7.55 54.41 -10.28
C GLY A 107 8.43 54.34 -11.54
N SER A 108 9.72 53.97 -11.41
CA SER A 108 10.66 53.87 -12.54
C SER A 108 11.36 52.51 -12.67
N ALA A 109 10.91 51.49 -11.93
CA ALA A 109 11.48 50.14 -11.99
C ALA A 109 11.03 49.42 -13.28
N GLN A 110 11.81 49.54 -14.36
CA GLN A 110 11.64 48.65 -15.53
C GLN A 110 12.10 47.23 -15.18
N ALA A 111 11.25 46.25 -15.49
CA ALA A 111 11.63 44.85 -15.39
C ALA A 111 12.85 44.56 -16.27
N PRO A 112 13.84 43.78 -15.81
CA PRO A 112 14.95 43.38 -16.64
C PRO A 112 14.43 42.59 -17.86
N PRO A 113 15.02 42.77 -19.05
CA PRO A 113 14.56 42.09 -20.26
C PRO A 113 14.60 40.56 -20.08
N SER A 114 13.59 39.89 -20.61
CA SER A 114 13.43 38.44 -20.57
C SER A 114 14.70 37.72 -21.03
N LYS A 115 15.20 36.77 -20.21
CA LYS A 115 16.29 35.85 -20.60
C LYS A 115 15.83 34.75 -21.57
N PHE A 116 14.56 34.75 -21.98
CA PHE A 116 14.00 33.82 -22.95
C PHE A 116 13.72 34.54 -24.27
N PRO A 117 14.01 33.91 -25.43
CA PRO A 117 13.68 34.48 -26.74
C PRO A 117 12.17 34.69 -26.90
N ASP A 118 11.78 35.70 -27.68
CA ASP A 118 10.37 36.03 -27.93
C ASP A 118 9.62 34.84 -28.52
N ARG A 119 8.40 34.59 -28.01
CA ARG A 119 7.51 33.54 -28.55
C ARG A 119 6.98 34.00 -29.90
N HIS A 120 7.41 33.34 -30.97
CA HIS A 120 6.84 33.58 -32.30
C HIS A 120 5.58 32.73 -32.51
N PHE A 121 4.53 33.36 -33.05
CA PHE A 121 3.34 32.67 -33.52
C PHE A 121 3.65 31.95 -34.83
N CYS A 122 3.27 30.68 -34.93
CA CYS A 122 3.37 29.95 -36.18
C CYS A 122 2.48 30.61 -37.25
N ALA A 123 3.06 31.07 -38.36
CA ALA A 123 2.32 31.71 -39.45
C ALA A 123 1.28 30.79 -40.13
N VAL A 124 1.36 29.47 -39.88
CA VAL A 124 0.44 28.47 -40.46
C VAL A 124 -0.73 28.15 -39.53
N CYS A 125 -0.51 28.06 -38.22
CA CYS A 125 -1.54 27.57 -37.28
C CYS A 125 -1.75 28.45 -36.03
N GLY A 126 -1.02 29.57 -35.90
CA GLY A 126 -1.18 30.50 -34.78
C GLY A 126 -0.71 29.94 -33.42
N PHE A 127 0.03 28.83 -33.39
CA PHE A 127 0.51 28.24 -32.14
C PHE A 127 1.88 28.83 -31.74
N PRO A 128 2.06 29.33 -30.50
CA PRO A 128 3.34 29.87 -30.05
C PRO A 128 4.33 28.76 -29.71
N SER A 129 5.53 28.77 -30.30
CA SER A 129 6.61 27.82 -29.98
C SER A 129 8.00 28.43 -30.24
N ASN A 130 9.00 27.96 -29.51
CA ASN A 130 10.34 28.55 -29.48
C ASN A 130 11.25 28.12 -30.65
N TYR A 131 11.03 26.94 -31.25
CA TYR A 131 11.93 26.40 -32.32
C TYR A 131 11.25 25.49 -33.35
N THR A 132 10.25 24.69 -32.93
CA THR A 132 9.48 23.81 -33.84
C THR A 132 8.04 23.79 -33.38
N CYS A 133 7.08 24.01 -34.28
CA CYS A 133 5.68 23.94 -33.90
C CYS A 133 5.31 22.48 -33.60
N THR A 134 4.89 22.19 -32.37
CA THR A 134 4.50 20.83 -31.92
C THR A 134 3.22 20.33 -32.59
N SER A 135 2.36 21.24 -33.07
CA SER A 135 1.12 20.88 -33.78
C SER A 135 1.35 20.50 -35.24
N CYS A 136 2.21 21.20 -35.99
CA CYS A 136 2.40 20.96 -37.43
C CYS A 136 3.80 20.45 -37.82
N GLY A 137 4.73 20.33 -36.87
CA GLY A 137 6.08 19.81 -37.09
C GLY A 137 7.02 20.73 -37.89
N THR A 138 6.59 21.95 -38.23
CA THR A 138 7.39 22.87 -39.06
C THR A 138 8.47 23.54 -38.21
N ARG A 139 9.73 23.47 -38.67
CA ARG A 139 10.88 24.19 -38.07
C ARG A 139 10.89 25.64 -38.58
N MET A 140 10.87 26.60 -37.66
CA MET A 140 10.98 28.03 -37.99
C MET A 140 12.45 28.34 -38.27
N SER A 141 12.81 28.47 -39.54
CA SER A 141 14.18 28.82 -39.96
C SER A 141 14.36 30.33 -39.85
N TYR A 142 15.21 30.79 -38.93
CA TYR A 142 15.64 32.19 -38.84
C TYR A 142 16.40 32.59 -40.11
N CYS A 143 15.83 33.43 -40.97
CA CYS A 143 16.61 34.28 -41.87
C CYS A 143 15.78 35.42 -42.47
N THR A 144 15.99 36.66 -42.01
CA THR A 144 15.80 37.83 -42.87
C THR A 144 16.64 39.03 -42.40
N ARG A 145 17.31 39.64 -43.38
CA ARG A 145 18.21 40.83 -43.39
C ARG A 145 19.69 40.44 -43.19
N ILE A 146 20.60 40.60 -44.16
CA ILE A 146 20.82 41.74 -45.07
C ILE A 146 21.35 41.28 -46.45
N ILE A 147 20.88 41.99 -47.49
CA ILE A 147 21.27 41.93 -48.90
C ILE A 147 22.55 42.77 -49.11
N THR A 148 23.55 42.23 -49.84
CA THR A 148 24.22 42.82 -51.04
C THR A 148 25.71 42.49 -51.17
N ARG A 149 26.10 42.20 -52.43
CA ARG A 149 27.45 42.28 -53.05
C ARG A 149 28.52 41.25 -52.65
N LYS A 150 28.48 40.08 -53.31
CA LYS A 150 29.49 39.62 -54.28
C LYS A 150 29.28 38.14 -54.62
N ALA A 151 28.39 37.89 -55.59
CA ALA A 151 28.59 36.76 -56.49
C ALA A 151 29.73 37.16 -57.45
N LYS A 152 30.91 36.57 -57.26
CA LYS A 152 31.97 36.33 -58.27
C LYS A 152 33.24 35.82 -57.57
N ARG A 153 33.20 34.53 -57.21
CA ARG A 153 34.34 33.60 -57.17
C ARG A 153 33.74 32.20 -57.05
N ALA A 154 33.13 31.78 -58.15
CA ALA A 154 32.87 30.39 -58.40
C ALA A 154 34.20 29.62 -58.51
N ALA A 155 34.11 28.32 -58.30
CA ALA A 155 34.91 27.31 -59.00
C ALA A 155 36.41 27.26 -58.69
N ALA A 156 36.78 26.52 -57.64
CA ALA A 156 38.10 25.86 -57.57
C ALA A 156 38.17 24.63 -56.62
N ALA A 157 37.10 24.19 -55.97
CA ALA A 157 37.19 23.11 -54.97
C ALA A 157 36.03 22.10 -55.00
N ALA A 158 35.53 21.79 -56.20
CA ALA A 158 34.52 20.75 -56.42
C ALA A 158 34.97 19.71 -57.45
N HIS A 159 36.26 19.36 -57.45
CA HIS A 159 36.79 18.29 -58.32
C HIS A 159 37.96 17.51 -57.70
N ALA A 160 37.85 17.10 -56.43
CA ALA A 160 38.69 16.02 -55.89
C ALA A 160 38.08 15.52 -54.58
N MET A 161 37.52 14.31 -54.62
CA MET A 161 37.08 13.41 -53.52
C MET A 161 35.64 12.93 -53.70
N ASN A 162 35.44 12.34 -54.88
CA ASN A 162 34.36 11.44 -55.20
C ASN A 162 34.98 10.03 -55.27
N LEU A 163 35.28 9.40 -54.13
CA LEU A 163 35.66 7.98 -54.09
C LEU A 163 35.61 7.35 -52.69
N GLN A 164 34.55 7.58 -51.90
CA GLN A 164 34.29 6.72 -50.72
C GLN A 164 32.83 6.74 -50.22
N GLN A 165 31.89 7.11 -51.08
CA GLN A 165 30.45 7.14 -50.75
C GLN A 165 29.58 6.52 -51.86
N ARG A 166 30.02 5.38 -52.41
CA ARG A 166 29.25 4.57 -53.38
C ARG A 166 29.10 3.09 -53.03
N LEU A 167 29.27 2.70 -51.77
CA LEU A 167 29.03 1.31 -51.33
C LEU A 167 28.16 1.15 -50.06
N PHE A 168 27.48 2.20 -49.59
CA PHE A 168 26.63 2.11 -48.38
C PHE A 168 25.24 2.76 -48.52
N HIS A 169 24.76 2.90 -49.76
CA HIS A 169 23.38 3.31 -50.10
C HIS A 169 22.72 2.27 -51.02
N ALA A 170 22.66 1.05 -50.52
CA ALA A 170 21.81 -0.02 -51.05
C ALA A 170 21.25 -0.81 -49.87
N SER A 171 20.36 -0.17 -49.11
CA SER A 171 19.33 -0.77 -48.23
C SER A 171 18.75 0.36 -47.37
N CYS A 172 17.43 0.55 -47.43
CA CYS A 172 16.64 1.45 -46.58
C CYS A 172 16.66 2.95 -46.93
N VAL A 173 15.91 3.38 -47.96
CA VAL A 173 14.80 4.36 -47.84
C VAL A 173 13.95 4.26 -49.13
N ALA A 174 12.78 3.61 -49.05
CA ALA A 174 11.66 3.85 -49.97
C ALA A 174 10.35 3.35 -49.33
N SER A 175 9.86 4.09 -48.34
CA SER A 175 8.48 4.05 -47.83
C SER A 175 8.34 5.28 -46.92
N SER A 176 7.82 6.42 -47.37
CA SER A 176 6.42 6.82 -47.13
C SER A 176 6.16 8.24 -47.65
N LYS A 177 4.93 8.50 -48.12
CA LYS A 177 4.21 9.76 -48.41
C LYS A 177 4.14 10.15 -49.91
N VAL A 178 2.98 10.37 -50.55
CA VAL A 178 1.58 10.55 -50.09
C VAL A 178 0.58 10.33 -51.26
N ALA A 179 -0.60 9.81 -50.92
CA ALA A 179 -1.95 9.91 -51.52
C ALA A 179 -2.29 9.40 -52.94
N ILE A 180 -3.20 8.41 -52.92
CA ILE A 180 -4.53 8.37 -53.58
C ILE A 180 -4.57 8.79 -55.06
N SER A 181 -4.66 7.80 -55.96
CA SER A 181 -5.80 7.64 -56.88
C SER A 181 -5.58 6.50 -57.89
N LYS A 182 -6.56 5.58 -57.94
CA LYS A 182 -6.98 4.70 -59.07
C LYS A 182 -5.95 3.70 -59.68
N PHE A 183 -6.52 2.61 -60.20
CA PHE A 183 -5.91 1.54 -61.03
C PHE A 183 -5.06 0.51 -60.26
N ASP A 184 -5.00 -0.77 -60.61
CA ASP A 184 -5.83 -1.69 -61.40
C ASP A 184 -5.19 -3.06 -61.19
N SER A 185 -5.99 -4.10 -61.37
CA SER A 185 -5.62 -5.51 -61.45
C SER A 185 -4.40 -5.79 -62.37
N SER A 186 -3.35 -6.46 -61.86
CA SER A 186 -2.47 -7.40 -62.62
C SER A 186 -1.14 -7.77 -61.91
N VAL A 187 -1.15 -8.39 -60.72
CA VAL A 187 -0.10 -9.36 -60.32
C VAL A 187 -0.70 -10.40 -59.36
N TYR A 188 -1.42 -11.37 -59.90
CA TYR A 188 -1.75 -12.62 -59.21
C TYR A 188 -1.44 -13.78 -60.15
N MET A 189 -0.71 -14.78 -59.66
CA MET A 189 -0.58 -16.07 -60.34
C MET A 189 -1.98 -16.73 -60.38
N PRO A 190 -2.49 -17.18 -61.53
CA PRO A 190 -3.85 -17.72 -61.62
C PRO A 190 -4.05 -18.93 -60.71
N TYR A 191 -5.13 -18.93 -59.94
CA TYR A 191 -5.51 -19.98 -58.98
C TYR A 191 -5.48 -21.39 -59.59
N GLU A 192 -5.79 -21.52 -60.88
CA GLU A 192 -5.80 -22.77 -61.65
C GLU A 192 -4.41 -23.44 -61.81
N LYS A 193 -3.30 -22.66 -61.79
CA LYS A 193 -1.94 -23.22 -61.85
C LYS A 193 -1.45 -23.74 -60.48
N LEU A 194 -2.02 -23.24 -59.39
CA LEU A 194 -1.69 -23.68 -58.03
C LEU A 194 -2.45 -24.98 -57.66
N THR A 195 -3.72 -25.08 -58.04
CA THR A 195 -4.55 -26.28 -57.82
C THR A 195 -4.04 -27.50 -58.59
N SER A 196 -3.60 -27.33 -59.84
CA SER A 196 -3.06 -28.43 -60.67
C SER A 196 -1.75 -29.01 -60.12
N ARG A 197 -0.86 -28.19 -59.53
CA ARG A 197 0.37 -28.67 -58.86
C ARG A 197 0.08 -29.43 -57.56
N ILE A 198 -0.88 -28.97 -56.77
CA ILE A 198 -1.28 -29.63 -55.51
C ILE A 198 -1.98 -30.98 -55.80
N GLU A 199 -2.75 -31.09 -56.89
CA GLU A 199 -3.36 -32.37 -57.29
C GLU A 199 -2.34 -33.43 -57.72
N ILE A 200 -1.27 -33.05 -58.44
CA ILE A 200 -0.22 -33.98 -58.85
C ILE A 200 0.50 -34.57 -57.62
N VAL A 201 0.81 -33.74 -56.62
CA VAL A 201 1.47 -34.19 -55.38
C VAL A 201 0.52 -35.03 -54.50
N LYS A 202 -0.77 -34.68 -54.42
CA LYS A 202 -1.79 -35.51 -53.75
C LYS A 202 -1.94 -36.89 -54.40
N LYS A 203 -1.96 -36.97 -55.74
CA LYS A 203 -2.02 -38.25 -56.47
C LYS A 203 -0.80 -39.14 -56.23
N ARG A 204 0.40 -38.55 -56.03
CA ARG A 204 1.64 -39.30 -55.79
C ARG A 204 1.79 -39.82 -54.36
N LEU A 205 1.28 -39.07 -53.38
CA LEU A 205 1.41 -39.40 -51.95
C LEU A 205 0.19 -40.15 -51.36
N ASN A 206 -0.90 -40.27 -52.14
CA ASN A 206 -2.14 -40.97 -51.81
C ASN A 206 -2.73 -40.62 -50.42
N ARG A 207 -2.58 -39.36 -49.99
CA ARG A 207 -3.17 -38.79 -48.76
C ARG A 207 -3.39 -37.28 -48.87
N PRO A 208 -4.30 -36.66 -48.09
CA PRO A 208 -4.43 -35.21 -48.04
C PRO A 208 -3.22 -34.53 -47.39
N LEU A 209 -2.85 -33.36 -47.93
CA LEU A 209 -1.74 -32.53 -47.44
C LEU A 209 -2.21 -31.54 -46.37
N THR A 210 -1.38 -31.32 -45.36
CA THR A 210 -1.57 -30.29 -44.31
C THR A 210 -1.31 -28.88 -44.85
N LEU A 211 -1.74 -27.84 -44.12
CA LEU A 211 -1.59 -26.44 -44.55
C LEU A 211 -0.11 -26.03 -44.70
N ALA A 212 0.76 -26.51 -43.80
CA ALA A 212 2.20 -26.28 -43.87
C ALA A 212 2.85 -26.96 -45.08
N GLU A 213 2.44 -28.20 -45.40
CA GLU A 213 2.93 -28.91 -46.59
C GLU A 213 2.47 -28.23 -47.89
N LYS A 214 1.24 -27.69 -47.94
CA LYS A 214 0.73 -26.93 -49.10
C LYS A 214 1.50 -25.63 -49.35
N VAL A 215 1.95 -24.97 -48.29
CA VAL A 215 2.79 -23.75 -48.38
C VAL A 215 4.22 -24.10 -48.76
N LEU A 216 4.75 -25.23 -48.29
CA LEU A 216 6.10 -25.68 -48.64
C LEU A 216 6.22 -26.08 -50.12
N TYR A 217 5.22 -26.78 -50.66
CA TYR A 217 5.20 -27.20 -52.07
C TYR A 217 4.79 -26.09 -53.05
N SER A 218 4.26 -24.96 -52.58
CA SER A 218 3.98 -23.81 -53.45
C SER A 218 5.21 -22.95 -53.77
N HIS A 219 6.35 -23.24 -53.12
CA HIS A 219 7.60 -22.47 -53.25
C HIS A 219 8.74 -23.24 -53.95
N LEU A 220 8.45 -24.38 -54.60
CA LEU A 220 9.42 -25.13 -55.40
C LEU A 220 9.29 -24.75 -56.89
N ASP A 221 10.41 -24.29 -57.47
CA ASP A 221 10.45 -23.73 -58.83
C ASP A 221 10.53 -24.78 -59.96
N ASP A 222 10.72 -26.07 -59.67
CA ASP A 222 10.72 -27.12 -60.69
C ASP A 222 10.18 -28.48 -60.16
N PRO A 223 9.08 -29.02 -60.70
CA PRO A 223 8.52 -30.30 -60.27
C PRO A 223 9.18 -31.57 -60.84
N GLN A 224 10.27 -31.48 -61.62
CA GLN A 224 10.80 -32.65 -62.35
C GLN A 224 12.12 -33.26 -61.86
N ASN A 225 12.85 -32.70 -60.88
CA ASN A 225 14.17 -33.26 -60.54
C ASN A 225 14.13 -34.36 -59.45
N GLN A 226 14.70 -35.51 -59.79
CA GLN A 226 14.67 -36.78 -59.07
C GLN A 226 15.72 -36.82 -57.94
N GLU A 227 15.34 -36.58 -56.68
CA GLU A 227 16.10 -37.12 -55.54
C GLU A 227 15.30 -37.22 -54.23
N ILE A 228 13.99 -37.46 -54.33
CA ILE A 228 13.15 -37.80 -53.18
C ILE A 228 13.19 -39.33 -52.99
N GLN A 229 14.35 -39.91 -52.66
CA GLN A 229 14.41 -41.30 -52.17
C GLN A 229 15.73 -41.78 -51.56
N ARG A 230 16.67 -40.92 -51.12
CA ARG A 230 17.85 -41.38 -50.38
C ARG A 230 18.23 -40.42 -49.26
N GLY A 231 18.16 -40.90 -48.02
CA GLY A 231 18.50 -40.14 -46.82
C GLY A 231 18.07 -40.80 -45.50
N VAL A 232 17.40 -41.95 -45.54
CA VAL A 232 17.17 -42.81 -44.36
C VAL A 232 18.12 -44.00 -44.44
N SER A 233 19.37 -43.81 -44.00
CA SER A 233 20.28 -44.85 -43.47
C SER A 233 21.71 -44.35 -43.50
N TYR A 234 22.20 -43.76 -42.42
CA TYR A 234 23.57 -43.88 -41.93
C TYR A 234 23.64 -43.10 -40.62
N LEU A 235 23.74 -43.81 -39.49
CA LEU A 235 24.41 -43.39 -38.25
C LEU A 235 24.14 -44.47 -37.18
N ARG A 236 24.91 -45.56 -37.27
CA ARG A 236 25.15 -46.50 -36.17
C ARG A 236 26.67 -46.58 -35.98
N LEU A 237 27.10 -46.53 -34.72
CA LEU A 237 28.45 -46.88 -34.20
C LEU A 237 29.52 -45.79 -34.53
N ARG A 238 30.35 -45.24 -33.62
CA ARG A 238 30.85 -45.63 -32.28
C ARG A 238 31.38 -44.38 -31.50
N PRO A 239 31.84 -44.50 -30.23
CA PRO A 239 31.97 -43.42 -29.26
C PRO A 239 33.36 -42.78 -29.27
N ASP A 240 33.43 -41.46 -29.20
CA ASP A 240 34.43 -40.77 -28.38
C ASP A 240 34.21 -39.26 -28.36
N ARG A 241 34.00 -38.73 -27.16
CA ARG A 241 34.45 -37.43 -26.62
C ARG A 241 33.48 -36.91 -25.58
N ALA A 242 33.60 -37.51 -24.40
CA ALA A 242 33.09 -37.01 -23.11
C ALA A 242 33.71 -35.66 -22.65
N LYS A 243 34.27 -34.86 -23.56
CA LYS A 243 34.78 -33.50 -23.28
C LYS A 243 34.04 -32.38 -24.04
N ARG A 244 33.03 -32.71 -24.87
CA ARG A 244 32.12 -31.71 -25.48
C ARG A 244 30.72 -31.66 -24.83
N ALA A 245 30.37 -32.63 -23.99
CA ALA A 245 29.10 -32.64 -23.26
C ALA A 245 29.03 -31.58 -22.14
N ALA A 246 30.17 -31.17 -21.56
CA ALA A 246 30.20 -30.12 -20.53
C ALA A 246 30.00 -28.70 -21.10
N ALA A 247 30.41 -28.47 -22.36
CA ALA A 247 30.22 -27.18 -23.04
C ALA A 247 28.81 -27.03 -23.63
N ALA A 248 28.18 -28.13 -24.06
CA ALA A 248 26.80 -28.12 -24.57
C ALA A 248 25.76 -27.92 -23.44
N ALA A 249 26.03 -28.42 -22.22
CA ALA A 249 25.18 -28.20 -21.06
C ALA A 249 25.17 -26.73 -20.59
N HIS A 250 26.26 -25.99 -20.80
CA HIS A 250 26.31 -24.56 -20.48
C HIS A 250 25.63 -23.69 -21.55
N ALA A 251 25.70 -24.11 -22.82
CA ALA A 251 25.01 -23.43 -23.93
C ALA A 251 23.49 -23.68 -23.93
N MET A 252 23.03 -24.86 -23.52
CA MET A 252 21.59 -25.17 -23.41
C MET A 252 20.89 -24.39 -22.27
N ASN A 253 21.59 -24.07 -21.18
CA ASN A 253 21.06 -23.20 -20.11
C ASN A 253 21.00 -21.71 -20.50
N LEU A 254 21.83 -21.26 -21.45
CA LEU A 254 21.72 -19.90 -22.01
C LEU A 254 20.65 -19.81 -23.12
N GLN A 255 20.42 -20.88 -23.89
CA GLN A 255 19.41 -20.89 -24.96
C GLN A 255 17.97 -21.14 -24.46
N GLN A 256 17.77 -21.75 -23.28
CA GLN A 256 16.44 -21.80 -22.65
C GLN A 256 15.94 -20.43 -22.13
N ARG A 257 16.82 -19.41 -22.02
CA ARG A 257 16.43 -18.04 -21.64
C ARG A 257 16.14 -17.10 -22.82
N LEU A 258 16.29 -17.56 -24.07
CA LEU A 258 16.13 -16.70 -25.26
C LEU A 258 15.09 -17.19 -26.29
N PHE A 259 14.36 -18.28 -26.03
CA PHE A 259 13.29 -18.75 -26.91
C PHE A 259 11.92 -18.77 -26.22
N HIS A 260 11.46 -17.58 -25.79
CA HIS A 260 10.04 -17.23 -25.66
C HIS A 260 9.82 -15.88 -26.37
N ALA A 261 10.20 -15.82 -27.64
CA ALA A 261 9.78 -14.75 -28.55
C ALA A 261 8.94 -15.38 -29.67
N SER A 262 7.77 -15.91 -29.31
CA SER A 262 6.71 -16.05 -30.31
C SER A 262 6.30 -14.63 -30.70
N CYS A 263 6.49 -14.30 -31.97
CA CYS A 263 6.06 -13.04 -32.56
C CYS A 263 4.53 -12.98 -32.61
N VAL A 264 3.91 -12.72 -31.46
CA VAL A 264 2.59 -12.12 -31.36
C VAL A 264 2.86 -10.64 -31.16
N ALA A 265 2.23 -9.77 -31.96
CA ALA A 265 2.38 -8.32 -31.80
C ALA A 265 1.83 -7.90 -30.42
N SER A 266 2.70 -7.89 -29.41
CA SER A 266 2.37 -7.46 -28.05
C SER A 266 2.06 -5.97 -28.05
N SER A 267 1.01 -5.58 -27.34
CA SER A 267 0.70 -4.16 -27.15
C SER A 267 1.86 -3.47 -26.42
N LYS A 268 2.45 -2.43 -27.03
CA LYS A 268 3.53 -1.64 -26.41
C LYS A 268 2.95 -0.51 -25.54
N VAL A 269 2.02 -0.85 -24.65
CA VAL A 269 1.48 0.11 -23.66
C VAL A 269 2.34 0.04 -22.42
N ALA A 270 2.97 1.16 -22.03
CA ALA A 270 3.79 1.21 -20.81
C ALA A 270 2.93 1.07 -19.54
N ILE A 271 3.46 0.44 -18.49
CA ILE A 271 2.74 0.26 -17.22
C ILE A 271 2.54 1.57 -16.45
N SER A 272 3.37 2.59 -16.72
CA SER A 272 3.23 3.93 -16.16
C SER A 272 3.92 4.96 -17.07
N LYS A 273 3.67 6.25 -16.83
CA LYS A 273 4.39 7.35 -17.51
C LYS A 273 5.87 7.43 -17.16
N PHE A 274 6.29 6.81 -16.06
CA PHE A 274 7.66 6.82 -15.56
C PHE A 274 8.44 5.57 -15.94
N ASP A 275 7.73 4.46 -16.20
CA ASP A 275 8.28 3.15 -16.53
C ASP A 275 8.12 2.87 -18.04
N SER A 276 8.52 3.82 -18.89
CA SER A 276 8.24 3.79 -20.34
C SER A 276 8.83 2.58 -21.10
N SER A 277 9.83 1.91 -20.52
CA SER A 277 10.45 0.70 -21.06
C SER A 277 9.81 -0.60 -20.59
N VAL A 278 8.84 -0.54 -19.67
CA VAL A 278 8.14 -1.71 -19.11
C VAL A 278 6.69 -1.69 -19.58
N TYR A 279 6.26 -2.77 -20.24
CA TYR A 279 4.96 -2.83 -20.91
C TYR A 279 3.97 -3.71 -20.15
N MET A 280 2.67 -3.46 -20.39
CA MET A 280 1.56 -4.21 -19.80
C MET A 280 1.70 -5.71 -20.07
N PRO A 281 1.65 -6.58 -19.03
CA PRO A 281 1.96 -8.00 -19.19
C PRO A 281 0.75 -8.88 -19.57
N TYR A 282 -0.35 -8.32 -20.09
CA TYR A 282 -1.62 -9.05 -20.20
C TYR A 282 -1.58 -10.31 -21.06
N GLU A 283 -0.83 -10.36 -22.15
CA GLU A 283 -0.69 -11.58 -22.95
C GLU A 283 0.01 -12.68 -22.15
N LYS A 284 1.08 -12.32 -21.43
CA LYS A 284 1.79 -13.22 -20.51
C LYS A 284 0.86 -13.69 -19.39
N LEU A 285 0.16 -12.79 -18.71
CA LEU A 285 -0.76 -13.14 -17.62
C LEU A 285 -1.90 -14.04 -18.11
N THR A 286 -2.46 -13.75 -19.29
CA THR A 286 -3.51 -14.57 -19.90
C THR A 286 -3.01 -15.98 -20.22
N SER A 287 -1.81 -16.12 -20.79
CA SER A 287 -1.24 -17.45 -21.07
C SER A 287 -1.02 -18.28 -19.79
N ARG A 288 -0.60 -17.63 -18.71
CA ARG A 288 -0.36 -18.28 -17.40
C ARG A 288 -1.66 -18.70 -16.73
N ILE A 289 -2.69 -17.86 -16.76
CA ILE A 289 -3.97 -18.21 -16.15
C ILE A 289 -4.66 -19.36 -16.89
N GLU A 290 -4.47 -19.49 -18.20
CA GLU A 290 -4.97 -20.64 -18.96
C GLU A 290 -4.32 -21.97 -18.53
N ILE A 291 -3.05 -21.96 -18.15
CA ILE A 291 -2.38 -23.14 -17.58
C ILE A 291 -3.05 -23.52 -16.25
N VAL A 292 -3.24 -22.54 -15.36
CA VAL A 292 -3.85 -22.76 -14.05
C VAL A 292 -5.31 -23.22 -14.18
N LYS A 293 -6.09 -22.61 -15.08
CA LYS A 293 -7.48 -23.01 -15.36
C LYS A 293 -7.58 -24.47 -15.80
N LYS A 294 -6.69 -24.92 -16.68
CA LYS A 294 -6.63 -26.33 -17.11
C LYS A 294 -6.30 -27.29 -15.96
N ARG A 295 -5.44 -26.87 -15.03
CA ARG A 295 -5.07 -27.68 -13.85
C ARG A 295 -6.18 -27.75 -12.81
N LEU A 296 -6.81 -26.63 -12.49
CA LEU A 296 -7.81 -26.54 -11.42
C LEU A 296 -9.23 -26.94 -11.87
N ASN A 297 -9.52 -26.88 -13.18
CA ASN A 297 -10.79 -27.25 -13.79
C ASN A 297 -12.04 -26.70 -13.06
N ARG A 298 -11.96 -25.45 -12.61
CA ARG A 298 -13.06 -24.72 -11.95
C ARG A 298 -13.04 -23.24 -12.31
N PRO A 299 -14.18 -22.53 -12.19
CA PRO A 299 -14.22 -21.07 -12.32
C PRO A 299 -13.35 -20.41 -11.24
N LEU A 300 -12.64 -19.35 -11.63
CA LEU A 300 -11.76 -18.59 -10.74
C LEU A 300 -12.37 -17.24 -10.38
N THR A 301 -12.21 -16.82 -9.13
CA THR A 301 -12.54 -15.44 -8.74
C THR A 301 -11.57 -14.44 -9.39
N LEU A 302 -11.86 -13.15 -9.34
CA LEU A 302 -10.94 -12.13 -9.86
C LEU A 302 -9.60 -12.15 -9.12
N ALA A 303 -9.63 -12.23 -7.79
CA ALA A 303 -8.45 -12.33 -6.96
C ALA A 303 -7.58 -13.53 -7.36
N GLU A 304 -8.19 -14.70 -7.59
CA GLU A 304 -7.48 -15.87 -8.08
C GLU A 304 -6.87 -15.66 -9.47
N LYS A 305 -7.60 -15.03 -10.40
CA LYS A 305 -7.08 -14.76 -11.74
C LYS A 305 -5.85 -13.88 -11.72
N VAL A 306 -5.90 -12.77 -10.97
CA VAL A 306 -4.76 -11.87 -10.84
C VAL A 306 -3.63 -12.58 -10.10
N LEU A 307 -3.89 -13.23 -8.98
CA LEU A 307 -2.82 -13.86 -8.18
C LEU A 307 -2.15 -15.01 -8.94
N TYR A 308 -2.93 -15.94 -9.52
CA TYR A 308 -2.39 -17.14 -10.15
C TYR A 308 -1.74 -16.89 -11.50
N SER A 309 -2.11 -15.81 -12.20
CA SER A 309 -1.40 -15.37 -13.40
C SER A 309 0.02 -14.84 -13.12
N HIS A 310 0.32 -14.48 -11.86
CA HIS A 310 1.63 -14.00 -11.42
C HIS A 310 2.51 -15.07 -10.76
N LEU A 311 2.10 -16.33 -10.79
CA LEU A 311 2.94 -17.44 -10.31
C LEU A 311 4.26 -17.48 -11.07
N ASP A 312 5.34 -17.78 -10.34
CA ASP A 312 6.66 -18.01 -10.92
C ASP A 312 6.66 -19.26 -11.81
N ASP A 313 6.06 -20.34 -11.30
CA ASP A 313 5.85 -21.62 -12.01
C ASP A 313 4.36 -22.03 -11.96
N PRO A 314 3.52 -21.56 -12.90
CA PRO A 314 2.10 -21.91 -12.93
C PRO A 314 1.83 -23.38 -13.27
N GLN A 315 2.82 -24.13 -13.77
CA GLN A 315 2.64 -25.54 -14.15
C GLN A 315 2.72 -26.46 -12.93
N ASN A 316 3.65 -26.20 -12.01
CA ASN A 316 3.92 -27.10 -10.89
C ASN A 316 3.52 -26.53 -9.53
N GLN A 317 3.19 -25.24 -9.43
CA GLN A 317 2.77 -24.63 -8.17
C GLN A 317 1.56 -25.36 -7.57
N GLU A 318 1.67 -25.81 -6.32
CA GLU A 318 0.54 -26.28 -5.52
C GLU A 318 -0.37 -25.09 -5.18
N ILE A 319 -1.68 -25.25 -5.39
CA ILE A 319 -2.67 -24.18 -5.20
C ILE A 319 -3.83 -24.74 -4.38
N GLN A 320 -3.79 -24.44 -3.10
CA GLN A 320 -4.86 -24.71 -2.14
C GLN A 320 -5.03 -23.49 -1.24
N ARG A 321 -6.22 -22.89 -1.25
CA ARG A 321 -6.57 -21.74 -0.40
C ARG A 321 -6.38 -22.10 1.06
N GLY A 322 -5.87 -21.16 1.86
CA GLY A 322 -5.60 -21.32 3.29
C GLY A 322 -4.42 -22.24 3.63
N VAL A 323 -3.79 -22.91 2.66
CA VAL A 323 -2.78 -23.95 2.91
C VAL A 323 -1.46 -23.65 2.21
N SER A 324 -1.46 -23.69 0.87
CA SER A 324 -0.23 -23.59 0.06
C SER A 324 0.46 -22.22 0.17
N TYR A 325 1.79 -22.19 0.05
CA TYR A 325 2.54 -20.95 -0.18
C TYR A 325 2.76 -20.74 -1.68
N LEU A 326 2.20 -19.66 -2.21
CA LEU A 326 2.34 -19.27 -3.61
C LEU A 326 3.66 -18.52 -3.81
N ARG A 327 4.44 -18.92 -4.81
CA ARG A 327 5.63 -18.19 -5.25
C ARG A 327 5.27 -17.26 -6.40
N LEU A 328 5.33 -15.97 -6.13
CA LEU A 328 4.78 -14.92 -6.98
C LEU A 328 5.87 -13.99 -7.52
N ARG A 329 5.57 -13.36 -8.65
CA ARG A 329 6.38 -12.31 -9.27
C ARG A 329 5.56 -11.02 -9.37
N PRO A 330 5.58 -10.15 -8.33
CA PRO A 330 4.95 -8.84 -8.42
C PRO A 330 5.56 -7.99 -9.54
N ASP A 331 4.74 -7.18 -10.19
CA ASP A 331 5.16 -6.31 -11.29
C ASP A 331 5.99 -5.11 -10.81
N ARG A 332 5.78 -4.68 -9.56
CA ARG A 332 6.45 -3.52 -8.97
C ARG A 332 6.41 -3.49 -7.45
N VAL A 333 7.27 -2.64 -6.90
CA VAL A 333 7.40 -2.36 -5.47
C VAL A 333 7.15 -0.87 -5.19
N ALA A 334 6.48 -0.56 -4.09
CA ALA A 334 6.37 0.81 -3.58
C ALA A 334 6.80 0.88 -2.11
N MET A 335 7.51 1.94 -1.73
CA MET A 335 7.99 2.15 -0.38
C MET A 335 7.70 3.57 0.07
N GLN A 336 7.40 3.76 1.35
CA GLN A 336 7.25 5.08 1.98
C GLN A 336 8.44 5.38 2.88
N ASP A 337 8.78 6.65 3.11
CA ASP A 337 10.04 7.09 3.71
C ASP A 337 10.32 6.56 5.14
N ALA A 338 9.30 6.24 5.94
CA ALA A 338 9.48 5.61 7.24
C ALA A 338 9.84 4.11 7.17
N THR A 339 9.51 3.39 6.10
CA THR A 339 9.92 1.97 5.91
C THR A 339 11.00 1.79 4.84
N ALA A 340 11.08 2.69 3.87
CA ALA A 340 12.09 2.71 2.80
C ALA A 340 13.50 2.80 3.35
N GLN A 341 13.72 3.50 4.47
CA GLN A 341 15.04 3.60 5.10
C GLN A 341 15.60 2.20 5.37
N MET A 342 14.86 1.38 6.10
CA MET A 342 15.29 0.04 6.51
C MET A 342 15.30 -0.95 5.33
N ALA A 343 14.33 -0.85 4.41
CA ALA A 343 14.32 -1.66 3.20
C ALA A 343 15.54 -1.39 2.31
N MET A 344 15.91 -0.13 2.10
CA MET A 344 17.09 0.24 1.31
C MET A 344 18.39 -0.15 2.02
N LEU A 345 18.47 -0.05 3.35
CA LEU A 345 19.64 -0.54 4.11
C LEU A 345 19.81 -2.06 3.95
N GLN A 346 18.73 -2.84 4.02
CA GLN A 346 18.76 -4.28 3.73
C GLN A 346 19.16 -4.57 2.28
N PHE A 347 18.63 -3.80 1.32
CA PHE A 347 19.01 -3.93 -0.10
C PHE A 347 20.48 -3.61 -0.33
N ILE A 348 21.02 -2.55 0.30
CA ILE A 348 22.46 -2.22 0.27
C ILE A 348 23.29 -3.40 0.77
N SER A 349 22.86 -4.02 1.88
CA SER A 349 23.55 -5.19 2.46
C SER A 349 23.52 -6.45 1.58
N SER A 350 22.59 -6.55 0.62
CA SER A 350 22.57 -7.63 -0.37
C SER A 350 23.74 -7.55 -1.35
N GLY A 351 24.29 -6.35 -1.58
CA GLY A 351 25.35 -6.11 -2.57
C GLY A 351 24.88 -6.04 -4.03
N LEU A 352 23.57 -6.11 -4.29
CA LEU A 352 23.02 -5.99 -5.63
C LEU A 352 23.19 -4.56 -6.18
N LYS A 353 23.39 -4.48 -7.51
CA LYS A 353 23.73 -3.20 -8.18
C LYS A 353 22.51 -2.35 -8.52
N ARG A 354 21.34 -2.98 -8.74
CA ARG A 354 20.10 -2.33 -9.17
C ARG A 354 18.91 -3.21 -8.80
N VAL A 355 17.75 -2.60 -8.59
CA VAL A 355 16.48 -3.32 -8.41
C VAL A 355 16.03 -4.02 -9.70
N ALA A 356 15.37 -5.17 -9.56
CA ALA A 356 14.92 -6.03 -10.66
C ALA A 356 13.59 -5.60 -11.29
N VAL A 357 12.70 -5.01 -10.50
CA VAL A 357 11.39 -4.51 -10.94
C VAL A 357 11.29 -3.00 -10.70
N PRO A 358 10.38 -2.30 -11.41
CA PRO A 358 10.06 -0.92 -11.10
C PRO A 358 9.76 -0.70 -9.62
N SER A 359 10.49 0.23 -9.00
CA SER A 359 10.38 0.54 -7.59
C SER A 359 10.29 2.03 -7.37
N THR A 360 9.51 2.46 -6.37
CA THR A 360 9.38 3.88 -6.01
C THR A 360 9.44 4.12 -4.52
N ILE A 361 10.08 5.21 -4.10
CA ILE A 361 10.06 5.74 -2.72
C ILE A 361 9.18 6.99 -2.69
N HIS A 362 8.36 7.12 -1.64
CA HIS A 362 7.44 8.24 -1.40
C HIS A 362 7.75 8.91 -0.05
N CYS A 363 7.93 10.23 -0.03
CA CYS A 363 8.28 10.98 1.19
C CYS A 363 7.06 11.67 1.83
N ASP A 364 6.32 10.94 2.66
CA ASP A 364 5.02 11.34 3.20
C ASP A 364 4.84 11.11 4.72
N HIS A 365 5.70 10.33 5.39
CA HIS A 365 5.56 10.00 6.81
C HIS A 365 6.38 10.89 7.76
N LEU A 366 7.29 11.71 7.24
CA LEU A 366 8.20 12.53 8.07
C LEU A 366 7.82 14.03 8.10
N ILE A 367 6.64 14.39 7.61
CA ILE A 367 6.12 15.77 7.60
C ILE A 367 5.11 15.92 8.74
N GLU A 368 5.51 16.62 9.80
CA GLU A 368 4.68 16.87 10.97
C GLU A 368 3.77 18.09 10.77
N ALA A 369 2.48 17.90 10.98
CA ALA A 369 1.49 18.98 10.95
C ALA A 369 1.63 19.88 12.20
N GLN A 370 1.71 21.20 12.01
CA GLN A 370 1.79 22.16 13.11
C GLN A 370 1.10 23.49 12.77
N ILE A 371 1.45 24.11 11.64
CA ILE A 371 0.96 25.45 11.28
C ILE A 371 0.12 25.43 10.00
N GLY A 372 0.57 24.69 8.99
CA GLY A 372 0.00 24.74 7.64
C GLY A 372 0.98 24.24 6.57
N GLY A 373 0.45 23.88 5.41
CA GLY A 373 1.16 23.03 4.44
C GLY A 373 2.56 23.51 4.03
N GLU A 374 2.74 24.78 3.66
CA GLU A 374 4.04 25.27 3.18
C GLU A 374 5.09 25.36 4.31
N GLN A 375 4.70 25.88 5.47
CA GLN A 375 5.59 26.04 6.62
C GLN A 375 6.02 24.68 7.16
N ASP A 376 5.07 23.75 7.29
CA ASP A 376 5.31 22.40 7.79
C ASP A 376 6.21 21.62 6.82
N LEU A 377 6.01 21.76 5.51
CA LEU A 377 6.85 21.13 4.50
C LEU A 377 8.28 21.68 4.51
N LYS A 378 8.46 23.00 4.63
CA LYS A 378 9.79 23.61 4.73
C LYS A 378 10.54 23.09 5.95
N ARG A 379 9.86 23.10 7.11
CA ARG A 379 10.39 22.57 8.37
C ARG A 379 10.79 21.10 8.25
N ALA A 380 9.96 20.27 7.61
CA ALA A 380 10.25 18.86 7.40
C ALA A 380 11.49 18.64 6.52
N LYS A 381 11.66 19.44 5.45
CA LYS A 381 12.85 19.39 4.59
C LYS A 381 14.13 19.71 5.35
N ASP A 382 14.10 20.68 6.27
CA ASP A 382 15.25 21.03 7.10
C ASP A 382 15.55 19.94 8.15
N ILE A 383 14.54 19.47 8.89
CA ILE A 383 14.69 18.48 9.98
C ILE A 383 15.11 17.09 9.45
N ASN A 384 14.65 16.72 8.25
CA ASN A 384 14.87 15.37 7.68
C ASN A 384 15.81 15.38 6.47
N ALA A 385 16.58 16.45 6.26
CA ALA A 385 17.48 16.60 5.13
C ALA A 385 18.42 15.40 4.94
N GLU A 386 18.95 14.85 6.03
CA GLU A 386 19.82 13.67 6.02
C GLU A 386 19.12 12.44 5.44
N VAL A 387 17.91 12.13 5.93
CA VAL A 387 17.12 10.97 5.50
C VAL A 387 16.68 11.13 4.05
N TYR A 388 16.20 12.31 3.66
CA TYR A 388 15.78 12.56 2.28
C TYR A 388 16.96 12.49 1.30
N LYS A 389 18.13 12.98 1.70
CA LYS A 389 19.36 12.84 0.90
C LYS A 389 19.76 11.36 0.74
N PHE A 390 19.69 10.58 1.82
CA PHE A 390 19.95 9.14 1.76
C PHE A 390 18.99 8.44 0.79
N LEU A 391 17.68 8.64 0.94
CA LEU A 391 16.68 7.98 0.09
C LEU A 391 16.78 8.42 -1.39
N SER A 392 16.99 9.70 -1.66
CA SER A 392 17.16 10.23 -3.01
C SER A 392 18.41 9.66 -3.69
N THR A 393 19.56 9.68 -3.00
CA THR A 393 20.81 9.11 -3.56
C THR A 393 20.78 7.59 -3.67
N ALA A 394 20.13 6.89 -2.73
CA ALA A 394 19.90 5.46 -2.81
C ALA A 394 19.00 5.11 -3.98
N GLY A 395 17.92 5.87 -4.20
CA GLY A 395 17.07 5.67 -5.36
C GLY A 395 17.80 5.91 -6.67
N ALA A 396 18.58 6.99 -6.76
CA ALA A 396 19.39 7.26 -7.94
C ALA A 396 20.45 6.16 -8.21
N LYS A 397 21.10 5.63 -7.18
CA LYS A 397 22.12 4.57 -7.30
C LYS A 397 21.51 3.25 -7.77
N TYR A 398 20.41 2.83 -7.14
CA TYR A 398 19.85 1.49 -7.30
C TYR A 398 18.69 1.41 -8.30
N GLY A 399 18.34 2.52 -8.97
CA GLY A 399 17.33 2.53 -10.01
C GLY A 399 15.89 2.62 -9.49
N VAL A 400 15.68 3.25 -8.34
CA VAL A 400 14.36 3.45 -7.71
C VAL A 400 13.90 4.88 -7.94
N GLY A 401 12.68 5.07 -8.42
CA GLY A 401 12.07 6.39 -8.58
C GLY A 401 11.83 7.07 -7.23
N PHE A 402 12.04 8.38 -7.15
CA PHE A 402 11.97 9.11 -5.88
C PHE A 402 10.94 10.24 -5.95
N TRP A 403 9.88 10.14 -5.13
CA TRP A 403 8.91 11.21 -4.95
C TRP A 403 9.31 12.08 -3.75
N LYS A 404 9.57 13.35 -4.03
CA LYS A 404 10.09 14.33 -3.07
C LYS A 404 9.08 14.63 -1.95
N PRO A 405 9.55 15.10 -0.78
CA PRO A 405 8.67 15.59 0.27
C PRO A 405 7.68 16.62 -0.25
N GLY A 406 6.39 16.39 0.01
CA GLY A 406 5.27 17.23 -0.45
C GLY A 406 4.62 16.76 -1.75
N SER A 407 5.13 15.71 -2.41
CA SER A 407 4.52 15.10 -3.59
C SER A 407 3.11 14.57 -3.35
N GLY A 408 2.87 14.03 -2.15
CA GLY A 408 1.67 13.28 -1.84
C GLY A 408 1.94 11.99 -1.08
N ILE A 409 0.85 11.45 -0.55
CA ILE A 409 0.79 10.19 0.17
C ILE A 409 0.91 9.03 -0.82
N ILE A 410 1.72 8.03 -0.48
CA ILE A 410 2.09 6.88 -1.31
C ILE A 410 0.90 6.28 -2.09
N HIS A 411 -0.22 6.01 -1.42
CA HIS A 411 -1.37 5.33 -2.01
C HIS A 411 -2.12 6.17 -3.02
N GLN A 412 -2.19 7.48 -2.80
CA GLN A 412 -2.81 8.41 -3.73
C GLN A 412 -1.96 8.53 -4.99
N ILE A 413 -0.64 8.71 -4.83
CA ILE A 413 0.30 8.74 -5.96
C ILE A 413 0.26 7.42 -6.74
N ILE A 414 0.16 6.27 -6.05
CA ILE A 414 -0.01 4.96 -6.68
C ILE A 414 -1.29 4.91 -7.50
N LEU A 415 -2.44 5.30 -6.94
CA LEU A 415 -3.71 5.26 -7.66
C LEU A 415 -3.65 6.15 -8.92
N GLU A 416 -3.08 7.34 -8.80
CA GLU A 416 -2.96 8.35 -9.87
C GLU A 416 -1.99 7.95 -10.99
N ASN A 417 -0.94 7.17 -10.68
CA ASN A 417 0.18 6.98 -11.61
C ASN A 417 0.58 5.52 -11.90
N TYR A 418 0.38 4.60 -10.95
CA TYR A 418 1.03 3.29 -10.96
C TYR A 418 0.08 2.09 -10.90
N ALA A 419 -1.10 2.24 -10.29
CA ALA A 419 -2.11 1.20 -10.25
C ALA A 419 -2.74 1.01 -11.64
N PHE A 420 -3.06 -0.23 -11.99
CA PHE A 420 -3.83 -0.56 -13.18
C PHE A 420 -4.55 -1.91 -13.00
N PRO A 421 -5.61 -2.20 -13.79
CA PRO A 421 -6.34 -3.46 -13.68
C PRO A 421 -5.45 -4.68 -13.92
N GLY A 422 -5.46 -5.66 -13.02
CA GLY A 422 -4.66 -6.87 -13.14
C GLY A 422 -3.21 -6.73 -12.68
N LEU A 423 -2.80 -5.58 -12.14
CA LEU A 423 -1.51 -5.38 -11.49
C LEU A 423 -1.35 -6.31 -10.28
N LEU A 424 -0.17 -6.90 -10.08
CA LEU A 424 0.27 -7.37 -8.76
C LEU A 424 1.36 -6.43 -8.22
N MET A 425 1.07 -5.72 -7.13
CA MET A 425 2.04 -4.83 -6.46
C MET A 425 2.19 -5.23 -5.00
N ILE A 426 3.42 -5.11 -4.49
CA ILE A 426 3.67 -5.08 -3.05
C ILE A 426 4.13 -3.69 -2.60
N GLY A 427 3.71 -3.29 -1.40
CA GLY A 427 4.06 -2.00 -0.82
C GLY A 427 4.48 -2.15 0.64
N THR A 428 5.52 -1.41 1.07
CA THR A 428 5.96 -1.44 2.48
C THR A 428 5.07 -0.61 3.41
N ASP A 429 3.77 -0.77 3.23
CA ASP A 429 2.70 -0.08 3.96
C ASP A 429 1.42 -0.93 3.99
N SER A 430 0.68 -0.91 5.11
CA SER A 430 -0.52 -1.72 5.29
C SER A 430 -1.69 -1.31 4.39
N HIS A 431 -1.78 -0.04 3.99
CA HIS A 431 -2.89 0.52 3.21
C HIS A 431 -2.66 0.44 1.69
N THR A 432 -1.61 -0.28 1.27
CA THR A 432 -1.34 -0.65 -0.13
C THR A 432 -2.57 -1.25 -0.85
N PRO A 433 -3.49 -1.99 -0.20
CA PRO A 433 -4.76 -2.42 -0.79
C PRO A 433 -5.60 -1.32 -1.45
N ASN A 434 -5.36 -0.03 -1.17
CA ASN A 434 -5.97 1.10 -1.87
C ASN A 434 -5.98 0.95 -3.41
N GLY A 435 -4.91 0.40 -4.01
CA GLY A 435 -4.83 0.17 -5.46
C GLY A 435 -5.85 -0.85 -6.02
N GLY A 436 -6.50 -1.63 -5.15
CA GLY A 436 -7.62 -2.51 -5.47
C GLY A 436 -8.83 -1.81 -6.05
N GLY A 437 -9.00 -0.52 -5.74
CA GLY A 437 -10.02 0.33 -6.35
C GLY A 437 -9.81 0.60 -7.84
N LEU A 438 -8.64 0.25 -8.38
CA LEU A 438 -8.34 0.29 -9.82
C LEU A 438 -8.04 -1.12 -10.37
N GLY A 439 -8.58 -2.14 -9.72
CA GLY A 439 -8.60 -3.53 -10.20
C GLY A 439 -7.26 -4.27 -10.13
N GLY A 440 -6.29 -3.77 -9.36
CA GLY A 440 -5.02 -4.47 -9.09
C GLY A 440 -5.02 -5.16 -7.73
N LEU A 441 -4.29 -6.27 -7.59
CA LEU A 441 -3.97 -6.84 -6.28
C LEU A 441 -2.74 -6.13 -5.70
N CYS A 442 -2.99 -5.25 -4.72
CA CYS A 442 -1.95 -4.45 -4.09
C CYS A 442 -1.84 -4.88 -2.61
N ILE A 443 -0.71 -5.46 -2.21
CA ILE A 443 -0.56 -6.14 -0.91
C ILE A 443 0.49 -5.45 -0.05
N GLY A 444 0.13 -5.15 1.20
CA GLY A 444 1.07 -4.59 2.19
C GLY A 444 2.05 -5.64 2.70
N VAL A 445 3.33 -5.29 2.82
CA VAL A 445 4.41 -6.18 3.27
C VAL A 445 5.42 -5.45 4.15
N GLY A 446 6.34 -6.19 4.77
CA GLY A 446 7.54 -5.62 5.41
C GLY A 446 8.64 -5.24 4.41
N GLY A 447 9.67 -4.54 4.86
CA GLY A 447 10.79 -4.14 4.00
C GLY A 447 11.58 -5.32 3.43
N ALA A 448 11.80 -6.38 4.21
CA ALA A 448 12.47 -7.58 3.74
C ALA A 448 11.78 -8.28 2.54
N ASP A 449 10.44 -8.32 2.50
CA ASP A 449 9.68 -8.86 1.36
C ASP A 449 9.83 -7.97 0.11
N ALA A 450 9.85 -6.64 0.30
CA ALA A 450 10.15 -5.72 -0.79
C ALA A 450 11.56 -5.95 -1.34
N VAL A 451 12.54 -6.23 -0.47
CA VAL A 451 13.91 -6.56 -0.88
C VAL A 451 13.96 -7.84 -1.71
N ASP A 452 13.21 -8.89 -1.37
CA ASP A 452 13.15 -10.11 -2.19
C ASP A 452 12.75 -9.80 -3.64
N VAL A 453 11.66 -9.06 -3.83
CA VAL A 453 11.17 -8.73 -5.18
C VAL A 453 12.13 -7.79 -5.90
N MET A 454 12.69 -6.80 -5.19
CA MET A 454 13.74 -5.94 -5.75
C MET A 454 15.01 -6.73 -6.11
N ALA A 455 15.24 -7.87 -5.48
CA ALA A 455 16.38 -8.77 -5.70
C ALA A 455 16.10 -9.88 -6.73
N ASP A 456 14.95 -9.86 -7.41
CA ASP A 456 14.50 -10.92 -8.33
C ASP A 456 14.32 -12.30 -7.67
N ILE A 457 13.91 -12.31 -6.41
CA ILE A 457 13.56 -13.53 -5.67
C ILE A 457 12.03 -13.66 -5.66
N PRO A 458 11.46 -14.85 -5.94
CA PRO A 458 10.02 -15.07 -5.83
C PRO A 458 9.51 -14.70 -4.44
N TRP A 459 8.46 -13.88 -4.39
CA TRP A 459 7.81 -13.52 -3.15
C TRP A 459 6.81 -14.60 -2.74
N GLU A 460 6.86 -15.02 -1.48
CA GLU A 460 5.94 -16.02 -0.95
C GLU A 460 4.70 -15.38 -0.31
N LEU A 461 3.53 -15.90 -0.67
CA LEU A 461 2.26 -15.54 -0.04
C LEU A 461 1.46 -16.81 0.27
N LYS A 462 1.03 -16.97 1.53
CA LYS A 462 0.05 -18.02 1.87
C LYS A 462 -1.21 -17.81 1.03
N CYS A 463 -1.61 -18.82 0.27
CA CYS A 463 -2.70 -18.75 -0.69
C CYS A 463 -3.98 -18.27 0.00
N PRO A 464 -4.51 -17.08 -0.31
CA PRO A 464 -5.62 -16.53 0.45
C PRO A 464 -6.93 -17.27 0.20
N ASN A 465 -7.82 -17.26 1.20
CA ASN A 465 -9.25 -17.44 0.98
C ASN A 465 -9.83 -16.21 0.25
N VAL A 466 -11.05 -16.29 -0.25
CA VAL A 466 -11.74 -15.17 -0.90
C VAL A 466 -13.13 -14.96 -0.29
N ILE A 467 -13.34 -13.80 0.32
CA ILE A 467 -14.64 -13.37 0.86
C ILE A 467 -15.30 -12.47 -0.19
N GLY A 468 -16.48 -12.86 -0.65
CA GLY A 468 -17.25 -12.10 -1.62
C GLY A 468 -18.17 -11.08 -0.95
N VAL A 469 -18.00 -9.79 -1.22
CA VAL A 469 -18.96 -8.75 -0.78
C VAL A 469 -19.88 -8.42 -1.94
N HIS A 470 -21.13 -8.89 -1.87
CA HIS A 470 -22.16 -8.69 -2.87
C HIS A 470 -22.90 -7.35 -2.63
N LEU A 471 -22.63 -6.38 -3.51
CA LEU A 471 -23.21 -5.05 -3.47
C LEU A 471 -24.45 -4.96 -4.37
N THR A 472 -25.56 -4.52 -3.79
CA THR A 472 -26.84 -4.25 -4.47
C THR A 472 -27.31 -2.82 -4.22
N GLY A 473 -28.27 -2.31 -5.01
CA GLY A 473 -28.72 -0.92 -4.88
C GLY A 473 -27.70 0.10 -5.38
N LYS A 474 -27.83 1.37 -4.96
CA LYS A 474 -26.92 2.47 -5.30
C LYS A 474 -26.69 3.38 -4.09
N ILE A 475 -25.48 3.92 -3.97
CA ILE A 475 -25.18 4.96 -2.98
C ILE A 475 -26.00 6.22 -3.30
N SER A 476 -26.62 6.83 -2.28
CA SER A 476 -27.41 8.06 -2.43
C SER A 476 -27.34 8.96 -1.19
N GLY A 477 -27.60 10.26 -1.40
CA GLY A 477 -27.65 11.24 -0.32
C GLY A 477 -26.32 11.42 0.41
N TRP A 478 -26.36 11.25 1.74
CA TRP A 478 -25.22 11.38 2.64
C TRP A 478 -24.35 10.13 2.70
N THR A 479 -24.88 8.98 2.27
CA THR A 479 -24.11 7.75 2.23
C THR A 479 -22.98 7.88 1.21
N SER A 480 -21.85 7.30 1.54
CA SER A 480 -20.59 7.42 0.82
C SER A 480 -19.93 6.05 0.66
N PRO A 481 -18.93 5.91 -0.22
CA PRO A 481 -18.14 4.68 -0.30
C PRO A 481 -17.51 4.28 1.04
N LYS A 482 -17.17 5.25 1.89
CA LYS A 482 -16.58 5.00 3.21
C LYS A 482 -17.53 4.19 4.10
N ASP A 483 -18.83 4.42 4.02
CA ASP A 483 -19.82 3.73 4.85
C ASP A 483 -19.90 2.24 4.53
N VAL A 484 -19.60 1.85 3.28
CA VAL A 484 -19.58 0.44 2.88
C VAL A 484 -18.50 -0.30 3.66
N ILE A 485 -17.27 0.22 3.69
CA ILE A 485 -16.18 -0.44 4.41
C ILE A 485 -16.31 -0.32 5.93
N LEU A 486 -16.88 0.77 6.45
CA LEU A 486 -17.20 0.86 7.88
C LEU A 486 -18.23 -0.22 8.29
N LYS A 487 -19.22 -0.50 7.42
CA LYS A 487 -20.18 -1.58 7.64
C LYS A 487 -19.58 -2.97 7.46
N VAL A 488 -18.67 -3.16 6.49
CA VAL A 488 -17.95 -4.43 6.37
C VAL A 488 -17.05 -4.67 7.60
N ALA A 489 -16.42 -3.63 8.15
CA ALA A 489 -15.63 -3.72 9.37
C ALA A 489 -16.46 -4.11 10.60
N ASP A 490 -17.69 -3.59 10.71
CA ASP A 490 -18.67 -4.02 11.73
C ASP A 490 -18.98 -5.53 11.62
N ILE A 491 -19.20 -6.01 10.39
CA ILE A 491 -19.60 -7.41 10.14
C ILE A 491 -18.42 -8.37 10.38
N LEU A 492 -17.24 -8.04 9.88
CA LEU A 492 -16.08 -8.93 9.94
C LEU A 492 -15.21 -8.76 11.17
N THR A 493 -15.32 -7.63 11.89
CA THR A 493 -14.40 -7.22 12.96
C THR A 493 -12.95 -7.08 12.48
N VAL A 494 -12.04 -6.66 13.37
CA VAL A 494 -10.59 -6.58 13.06
C VAL A 494 -9.92 -7.93 12.73
N LYS A 495 -10.62 -9.06 12.92
CA LYS A 495 -10.08 -10.42 12.70
C LYS A 495 -10.62 -11.13 11.47
N GLY A 496 -11.85 -10.84 11.02
CA GLY A 496 -12.59 -11.69 10.09
C GLY A 496 -12.04 -11.73 8.65
N GLY A 497 -11.19 -10.78 8.27
CA GLY A 497 -10.51 -10.78 6.97
C GLY A 497 -9.17 -11.54 6.97
N THR A 498 -8.67 -12.00 8.11
CA THR A 498 -7.31 -12.57 8.24
C THR A 498 -7.11 -13.76 7.30
N GLY A 499 -6.08 -13.67 6.44
CA GLY A 499 -5.76 -14.73 5.49
C GLY A 499 -6.70 -14.81 4.27
N ALA A 500 -7.59 -13.83 4.09
CA ALA A 500 -8.48 -13.74 2.93
C ALA A 500 -8.20 -12.49 2.08
N ILE A 501 -8.65 -12.51 0.82
CA ILE A 501 -8.83 -11.33 -0.04
C ILE A 501 -10.33 -11.00 -0.07
N ILE A 502 -10.68 -9.73 0.08
CA ILE A 502 -12.06 -9.27 -0.07
C ILE A 502 -12.31 -8.91 -1.53
N GLU A 503 -13.26 -9.60 -2.16
CA GLU A 503 -13.63 -9.37 -3.56
C GLU A 503 -15.05 -8.79 -3.65
N TYR A 504 -15.13 -7.55 -4.14
CA TYR A 504 -16.41 -6.86 -4.28
C TYR A 504 -17.06 -7.18 -5.62
N HIS A 505 -18.34 -7.53 -5.61
CA HIS A 505 -19.09 -7.91 -6.81
C HIS A 505 -20.56 -7.51 -6.70
N GLY A 506 -21.33 -7.69 -7.78
CA GLY A 506 -22.76 -7.33 -7.83
C GLY A 506 -23.05 -6.02 -8.54
N LYS A 507 -24.33 -5.74 -8.77
CA LYS A 507 -24.80 -4.59 -9.56
C LYS A 507 -24.47 -3.24 -8.91
N GLY A 508 -24.31 -3.20 -7.59
CA GLY A 508 -23.99 -1.98 -6.85
C GLY A 508 -22.57 -1.47 -7.10
N VAL A 509 -21.65 -2.31 -7.58
CA VAL A 509 -20.25 -1.94 -7.87
C VAL A 509 -20.17 -0.76 -8.84
N ASP A 510 -20.99 -0.75 -9.89
CA ASP A 510 -20.97 0.31 -10.90
C ASP A 510 -21.55 1.65 -10.40
N SER A 511 -22.12 1.68 -9.19
CA SER A 511 -22.55 2.93 -8.55
C SER A 511 -21.44 3.66 -7.79
N ILE A 512 -20.27 3.03 -7.63
CA ILE A 512 -19.16 3.55 -6.83
C ILE A 512 -18.10 4.11 -7.78
N SER A 513 -17.56 5.30 -7.49
CA SER A 513 -16.44 5.88 -8.24
C SER A 513 -15.16 5.06 -8.08
N CYS A 514 -14.18 5.23 -8.97
CA CYS A 514 -12.89 4.55 -8.83
C CYS A 514 -12.17 4.92 -7.51
N THR A 515 -12.20 6.19 -7.14
CA THR A 515 -11.64 6.68 -5.87
C THR A 515 -12.42 6.17 -4.66
N GLY A 516 -13.75 6.05 -4.76
CA GLY A 516 -14.57 5.43 -3.73
C GLY A 516 -14.30 3.93 -3.56
N MET A 517 -14.06 3.19 -4.65
CA MET A 517 -13.60 1.81 -4.58
C MET A 517 -12.23 1.72 -3.89
N ALA A 518 -11.34 2.69 -4.15
CA ALA A 518 -10.03 2.75 -3.49
C ALA A 518 -10.17 2.99 -1.98
N THR A 519 -11.07 3.89 -1.55
CA THR A 519 -11.45 4.09 -0.13
C THR A 519 -11.87 2.78 0.53
N ILE A 520 -12.72 2.01 -0.14
CA ILE A 520 -13.23 0.73 0.37
C ILE A 520 -12.07 -0.28 0.50
N CYS A 521 -11.24 -0.43 -0.54
CA CYS A 521 -10.13 -1.37 -0.49
C CYS A 521 -9.05 -0.97 0.52
N ASN A 522 -8.77 0.34 0.67
CA ASN A 522 -7.82 0.90 1.62
C ASN A 522 -8.11 0.40 3.04
N MET A 523 -9.35 0.58 3.49
CA MET A 523 -9.75 0.25 4.85
C MET A 523 -10.08 -1.24 5.05
N GLY A 524 -9.96 -2.06 4.00
CA GLY A 524 -9.88 -3.52 4.12
C GLY A 524 -8.66 -3.99 4.94
N ALA A 525 -7.64 -3.15 5.09
CA ALA A 525 -6.50 -3.45 5.96
C ALA A 525 -6.89 -3.56 7.45
N GLU A 526 -7.92 -2.84 7.89
CA GLU A 526 -8.36 -2.78 9.29
C GLU A 526 -9.06 -4.06 9.76
N ILE A 527 -9.58 -4.86 8.83
CA ILE A 527 -10.20 -6.17 9.11
C ILE A 527 -9.22 -7.34 8.98
N GLY A 528 -7.92 -7.05 8.79
CA GLY A 528 -6.87 -8.06 8.63
C GLY A 528 -6.79 -8.70 7.24
N ALA A 529 -7.52 -8.18 6.25
CA ALA A 529 -7.49 -8.72 4.90
C ALA A 529 -6.08 -8.64 4.28
N THR A 530 -5.73 -9.65 3.48
CA THR A 530 -4.47 -9.65 2.72
C THR A 530 -4.46 -8.51 1.72
N THR A 531 -5.58 -8.30 1.02
CA THR A 531 -5.90 -7.13 0.22
C THR A 531 -7.40 -7.13 -0.12
N SER A 532 -7.85 -6.17 -0.91
CA SER A 532 -9.21 -6.03 -1.38
C SER A 532 -9.21 -5.64 -2.86
N ILE A 533 -10.21 -6.06 -3.64
CA ILE A 533 -10.23 -5.80 -5.09
C ILE A 533 -11.64 -5.61 -5.64
N PHE A 534 -11.77 -4.71 -6.62
CA PHE A 534 -12.95 -4.54 -7.47
C PHE A 534 -12.68 -5.00 -8.91
N PRO A 535 -13.70 -5.51 -9.63
CA PRO A 535 -13.57 -5.85 -11.05
C PRO A 535 -13.44 -4.62 -11.93
N PHE A 536 -12.71 -4.76 -13.03
CA PHE A 536 -12.53 -3.66 -13.98
C PHE A 536 -13.87 -3.23 -14.59
N ASN A 537 -14.17 -1.93 -14.52
CA ASN A 537 -15.39 -1.34 -15.05
C ASN A 537 -15.18 0.06 -15.65
N ASN A 538 -16.28 0.68 -16.11
CA ASN A 538 -16.25 1.98 -16.78
C ASN A 538 -15.79 3.14 -15.87
N ARG A 539 -15.96 3.03 -14.55
CA ARG A 539 -15.51 4.06 -13.58
C ARG A 539 -13.99 4.08 -13.52
N MET A 540 -13.37 2.89 -13.45
CA MET A 540 -11.91 2.74 -13.54
C MET A 540 -11.37 3.23 -14.89
N ALA A 541 -12.04 2.90 -16.00
CA ALA A 541 -11.64 3.37 -17.33
C ALA A 541 -11.69 4.90 -17.46
N SER A 542 -12.70 5.54 -16.86
CA SER A 542 -12.85 7.01 -16.86
C SER A 542 -11.75 7.67 -16.02
N TYR A 543 -11.45 7.11 -14.85
CA TYR A 543 -10.36 7.57 -13.99
C TYR A 543 -8.98 7.45 -14.68
N LEU A 544 -8.70 6.31 -15.32
CA LEU A 544 -7.47 6.12 -16.12
C LEU A 544 -7.35 7.18 -17.23
N LYS A 545 -8.43 7.48 -17.95
CA LYS A 545 -8.41 8.53 -18.98
C LYS A 545 -8.14 9.91 -18.39
N SER A 546 -8.80 10.27 -17.30
CA SER A 546 -8.65 11.56 -16.61
C SER A 546 -7.22 11.78 -16.06
N THR A 547 -6.56 10.70 -15.65
CA THR A 547 -5.17 10.70 -15.17
C THR A 547 -4.13 10.49 -16.29
N GLY A 548 -4.51 10.65 -17.57
CA GLY A 548 -3.59 10.60 -18.71
C GLY A 548 -3.16 9.19 -19.13
N ARG A 549 -3.88 8.15 -18.70
CA ARG A 549 -3.57 6.72 -18.93
C ARG A 549 -4.62 6.03 -19.83
N ALA A 550 -5.13 6.75 -20.83
CA ALA A 550 -6.13 6.23 -21.77
C ALA A 550 -5.67 4.97 -22.55
N GLY A 551 -4.35 4.84 -22.78
CA GLY A 551 -3.75 3.63 -23.38
C GLY A 551 -3.96 2.38 -22.53
N ILE A 552 -3.75 2.49 -21.21
CA ILE A 552 -3.99 1.39 -20.25
C ILE A 552 -5.48 1.04 -20.23
N ALA A 553 -6.38 2.03 -20.19
CA ALA A 553 -7.83 1.78 -20.22
C ALA A 553 -8.25 1.00 -21.47
N THR A 554 -7.74 1.40 -22.64
CA THR A 554 -8.03 0.74 -23.91
C THR A 554 -7.51 -0.68 -23.94
N GLU A 555 -6.32 -0.92 -23.40
CA GLU A 555 -5.74 -2.26 -23.34
C GLU A 555 -6.51 -3.16 -22.35
N ALA A 556 -6.82 -2.65 -21.16
CA ALA A 556 -7.59 -3.37 -20.14
C ALA A 556 -8.97 -3.84 -20.67
N THR A 557 -9.68 -3.00 -21.44
CA THR A 557 -10.96 -3.37 -22.06
C THR A 557 -10.85 -4.62 -22.94
N LYS A 558 -9.74 -4.82 -23.66
CA LYS A 558 -9.54 -6.01 -24.51
C LYS A 558 -9.45 -7.31 -23.70
N PHE A 559 -8.98 -7.22 -22.46
CA PHE A 559 -8.74 -8.37 -21.58
C PHE A 559 -9.79 -8.52 -20.47
N GLN A 560 -10.82 -7.67 -20.43
CA GLN A 560 -11.82 -7.63 -19.36
C GLN A 560 -12.46 -8.99 -19.09
N GLY A 561 -13.06 -9.62 -20.09
CA GLY A 561 -13.73 -10.92 -19.94
C GLY A 561 -12.79 -12.11 -19.70
N LYS A 562 -11.48 -11.96 -19.97
CA LYS A 562 -10.50 -13.04 -19.84
C LYS A 562 -9.84 -13.05 -18.46
N LEU A 563 -9.33 -11.88 -18.06
CA LEU A 563 -8.45 -11.74 -16.88
C LEU A 563 -9.03 -10.81 -15.81
N LEU A 564 -9.71 -9.72 -16.18
CA LEU A 564 -10.01 -8.60 -15.28
C LEU A 564 -11.46 -8.59 -14.74
N SER A 565 -12.13 -9.74 -14.80
CA SER A 565 -13.45 -9.97 -14.22
C SER A 565 -13.49 -11.39 -13.67
N PRO A 566 -14.24 -11.67 -12.59
CA PRO A 566 -14.40 -13.03 -12.09
C PRO A 566 -15.04 -13.94 -13.15
N ASP A 567 -14.72 -15.24 -13.11
CA ASP A 567 -15.44 -16.19 -13.95
C ASP A 567 -16.88 -16.36 -13.44
N HIS A 568 -17.82 -16.59 -14.36
CA HIS A 568 -19.20 -16.88 -13.99
C HIS A 568 -19.27 -18.14 -13.11
N GLY A 569 -19.96 -18.05 -11.98
CA GLY A 569 -20.10 -19.15 -11.03
C GLY A 569 -18.85 -19.45 -10.20
N CYS A 570 -17.89 -18.50 -10.11
CA CYS A 570 -16.79 -18.60 -9.15
C CYS A 570 -17.31 -18.73 -7.70
N LYS A 571 -16.57 -19.46 -6.88
CA LYS A 571 -16.93 -19.71 -5.48
C LYS A 571 -16.10 -18.83 -4.55
N TYR A 572 -16.82 -18.14 -3.67
CA TYR A 572 -16.26 -17.47 -2.50
C TYR A 572 -16.33 -18.41 -1.30
N ASP A 573 -15.37 -18.30 -0.39
CA ASP A 573 -15.34 -19.08 0.84
C ASP A 573 -16.38 -18.57 1.85
N ASP A 574 -16.68 -17.27 1.79
CA ASP A 574 -17.79 -16.63 2.51
C ASP A 574 -18.41 -15.51 1.65
N VAL A 575 -19.66 -15.15 1.91
CA VAL A 575 -20.39 -14.10 1.18
C VAL A 575 -21.12 -13.17 2.13
N ILE A 576 -20.85 -11.87 2.00
CA ILE A 576 -21.54 -10.79 2.72
C ILE A 576 -22.39 -10.02 1.73
N GLU A 577 -23.65 -9.76 2.06
CA GLU A 577 -24.53 -8.94 1.24
C GLU A 577 -24.74 -7.55 1.84
N ILE A 578 -24.54 -6.51 1.03
CA ILE A 578 -24.82 -5.12 1.42
C ILE A 578 -25.75 -4.49 0.38
N ASN A 579 -26.87 -3.95 0.87
CA ASN A 579 -27.78 -3.14 0.08
C ASN A 579 -27.46 -1.65 0.30
N LEU A 580 -26.93 -1.02 -0.74
CA LEU A 580 -26.51 0.38 -0.73
C LEU A 580 -27.68 1.36 -0.59
N ASP A 581 -28.91 0.97 -0.99
CA ASP A 581 -30.10 1.81 -0.85
C ASP A 581 -30.54 1.96 0.61
N LYS A 582 -30.16 0.99 1.45
CA LYS A 582 -30.51 0.94 2.89
C LYS A 582 -29.34 1.32 3.80
N LEU A 583 -28.15 1.50 3.23
CA LEU A 583 -26.96 1.85 3.98
C LEU A 583 -27.05 3.31 4.40
N GLU A 584 -27.11 3.52 5.71
CA GLU A 584 -27.03 4.85 6.33
C GLU A 584 -25.55 5.27 6.50
N PRO A 585 -25.21 6.58 6.62
CA PRO A 585 -23.88 7.00 7.04
C PRO A 585 -23.43 6.38 8.38
N HIS A 586 -22.15 6.00 8.49
CA HIS A 586 -21.57 5.31 9.65
C HIS A 586 -20.39 6.07 10.25
N VAL A 587 -20.21 5.88 11.56
CA VAL A 587 -19.10 6.41 12.34
C VAL A 587 -18.57 5.29 13.25
N ASN A 588 -17.29 4.93 13.10
CA ASN A 588 -16.70 3.84 13.89
C ASN A 588 -15.72 4.39 14.94
N GLY A 589 -15.68 3.78 16.14
CA GLY A 589 -14.79 4.15 17.23
C GLY A 589 -15.41 4.04 18.62
N PRO A 590 -14.70 4.44 19.69
CA PRO A 590 -13.57 5.39 19.65
C PRO A 590 -12.15 4.81 19.64
N PHE A 591 -11.97 3.50 19.85
CA PHE A 591 -10.62 2.88 20.02
C PHE A 591 -10.34 1.73 19.06
N THR A 592 -11.30 1.39 18.21
CA THR A 592 -11.19 0.29 17.23
C THR A 592 -11.99 0.65 15.98
N PRO A 593 -11.51 0.27 14.77
CA PRO A 593 -12.17 0.64 13.52
C PRO A 593 -13.41 -0.20 13.21
N ASP A 594 -13.70 -1.25 13.97
CA ASP A 594 -14.85 -2.15 13.78
C ASP A 594 -16.03 -1.87 14.73
N LEU A 595 -15.88 -1.00 15.73
CA LEU A 595 -16.99 -0.59 16.59
C LEU A 595 -17.85 0.44 15.86
N ALA A 596 -18.87 -0.03 15.14
CA ALA A 596 -19.66 0.81 14.25
C ALA A 596 -20.90 1.43 14.90
N HIS A 597 -21.21 2.65 14.49
CA HIS A 597 -22.43 3.36 14.85
C HIS A 597 -23.03 3.99 13.59
N PRO A 598 -24.28 3.65 13.21
CA PRO A 598 -25.04 4.48 12.29
C PRO A 598 -25.16 5.90 12.84
N ILE A 599 -25.16 6.92 11.98
CA ILE A 599 -25.20 8.32 12.42
C ILE A 599 -26.45 8.62 13.28
N SER A 600 -27.58 7.98 13.00
CA SER A 600 -28.81 8.03 13.82
C SER A 600 -28.64 7.54 15.26
N LYS A 601 -27.61 6.75 15.55
CA LYS A 601 -27.36 6.15 16.87
C LYS A 601 -26.09 6.65 17.57
N LEU A 602 -25.26 7.43 16.88
CA LEU A 602 -23.98 7.91 17.43
C LEU A 602 -24.17 8.71 18.73
N GLY A 603 -25.10 9.66 18.77
CA GLY A 603 -25.34 10.50 19.94
C GLY A 603 -25.82 9.71 21.17
N GLU A 604 -26.80 8.83 20.97
CA GLU A 604 -27.34 7.91 21.99
C GLU A 604 -26.23 7.01 22.55
N ASN A 605 -25.49 6.34 21.66
CA ASN A 605 -24.40 5.44 22.05
C ASN A 605 -23.27 6.19 22.77
N SER A 606 -22.93 7.41 22.35
CA SER A 606 -21.87 8.20 22.96
C SER A 606 -22.23 8.63 24.38
N LYS A 607 -23.47 9.06 24.61
CA LYS A 607 -23.99 9.39 25.95
C LYS A 607 -24.00 8.16 26.86
N LYS A 608 -24.51 7.03 26.36
CA LYS A 608 -24.58 5.77 27.12
C LYS A 608 -23.19 5.30 27.59
N ASN A 609 -22.17 5.42 26.75
CA ASN A 609 -20.82 4.96 27.05
C ASN A 609 -19.93 6.05 27.70
N GLY A 610 -20.49 7.23 28.02
CA GLY A 610 -19.74 8.32 28.65
C GLY A 610 -18.59 8.88 27.79
N TYR A 611 -18.73 8.86 26.47
CA TYR A 611 -17.76 9.47 25.55
C TYR A 611 -17.90 11.01 25.55
N PRO A 612 -16.81 11.78 25.38
CA PRO A 612 -16.92 13.24 25.31
C PRO A 612 -17.75 13.66 24.10
N MET A 613 -18.87 14.34 24.33
CA MET A 613 -19.78 14.76 23.27
C MET A 613 -19.20 15.89 22.41
N ASP A 614 -18.46 16.81 23.03
CA ASP A 614 -17.82 17.92 22.34
C ASP A 614 -16.64 17.44 21.49
N ILE A 615 -16.73 17.70 20.20
CA ILE A 615 -15.65 17.40 19.26
C ILE A 615 -14.60 18.52 19.37
N ARG A 616 -13.33 18.15 19.51
CA ARG A 616 -12.24 19.14 19.60
C ARG A 616 -11.63 19.49 18.25
N VAL A 617 -11.48 18.52 17.35
CA VAL A 617 -10.87 18.73 16.03
C VAL A 617 -11.56 17.82 15.01
N GLY A 618 -11.87 18.38 13.84
CA GLY A 618 -12.30 17.66 12.65
C GLY A 618 -11.15 17.55 11.66
N LEU A 619 -10.84 16.33 11.18
CA LEU A 619 -9.75 16.11 10.23
C LEU A 619 -10.24 15.36 8.99
N ILE A 620 -10.15 15.98 7.82
CA ILE A 620 -10.43 15.33 6.54
C ILE A 620 -9.16 15.12 5.70
N GLY A 621 -9.21 14.15 4.81
CA GLY A 621 -8.12 13.81 3.91
C GLY A 621 -7.43 12.49 4.25
N SER A 622 -6.09 12.49 4.23
CA SER A 622 -5.23 11.29 4.26
C SER A 622 -5.43 10.41 3.02
N CYS A 623 -4.71 9.29 2.91
CA CYS A 623 -4.82 8.38 1.77
C CYS A 623 -6.21 7.78 1.55
N THR A 624 -7.06 7.70 2.58
CA THR A 624 -8.35 7.01 2.50
C THR A 624 -9.45 7.85 1.84
N ASN A 625 -9.49 9.16 2.11
CA ASN A 625 -10.59 10.06 1.71
C ASN A 625 -10.06 11.46 1.37
N SER A 626 -9.17 11.55 0.38
CA SER A 626 -8.61 12.83 -0.10
C SER A 626 -8.67 13.01 -1.62
N SER A 627 -9.56 12.28 -2.29
CA SER A 627 -9.77 12.45 -3.73
C SER A 627 -10.42 13.79 -4.06
N TYR A 628 -10.44 14.13 -5.35
CA TYR A 628 -11.16 15.32 -5.83
C TYR A 628 -12.67 15.24 -5.50
N GLU A 629 -13.28 14.06 -5.61
CA GLU A 629 -14.67 13.79 -5.23
C GLU A 629 -14.92 14.05 -3.74
N ASP A 630 -14.07 13.51 -2.87
CA ASP A 630 -14.15 13.71 -1.41
C ASP A 630 -14.11 15.22 -1.08
N MET A 631 -13.13 15.93 -1.64
CA MET A 631 -12.93 17.36 -1.42
C MET A 631 -14.10 18.18 -1.96
N GLY A 632 -14.66 17.81 -3.12
CA GLY A 632 -15.84 18.45 -3.69
C GLY A 632 -17.08 18.29 -2.80
N ARG A 633 -17.34 17.08 -2.29
CA ARG A 633 -18.47 16.79 -1.39
C ARG A 633 -18.38 17.61 -0.10
N CYS A 634 -17.20 17.70 0.52
CA CYS A 634 -16.96 18.54 1.69
C CYS A 634 -17.13 20.02 1.39
N ALA A 635 -16.62 20.49 0.24
CA ALA A 635 -16.75 21.89 -0.16
C ALA A 635 -18.22 22.29 -0.40
N ALA A 636 -19.07 21.38 -0.88
CA ALA A 636 -20.50 21.65 -1.01
C ALA A 636 -21.16 21.91 0.35
N ILE A 637 -20.83 21.11 1.38
CA ILE A 637 -21.32 21.31 2.75
C ILE A 637 -20.80 22.63 3.33
N ALA A 638 -19.50 22.90 3.16
CA ALA A 638 -18.89 24.15 3.62
C ALA A 638 -19.53 25.38 2.96
N LYS A 639 -19.84 25.33 1.65
CA LYS A 639 -20.55 26.41 0.93
C LYS A 639 -21.97 26.60 1.46
N ASP A 640 -22.71 25.52 1.72
CA ASP A 640 -24.08 25.61 2.25
C ASP A 640 -24.08 26.23 3.65
N ALA A 641 -23.12 25.87 4.50
CA ALA A 641 -22.94 26.50 5.82
C ALA A 641 -22.57 27.99 5.71
N LEU A 642 -21.61 28.33 4.84
CA LEU A 642 -21.16 29.71 4.61
C LEU A 642 -22.28 30.60 4.07
N ALA A 643 -23.17 30.07 3.22
CA ALA A 643 -24.34 30.79 2.73
C ALA A 643 -25.31 31.19 3.85
N HIS A 644 -25.28 30.51 5.00
CA HIS A 644 -26.04 30.85 6.20
C HIS A 644 -25.18 31.57 7.25
N GLY A 645 -23.99 32.05 6.87
CA GLY A 645 -23.07 32.77 7.75
C GLY A 645 -22.37 31.90 8.80
N ILE A 646 -22.36 30.57 8.62
CA ILE A 646 -21.76 29.62 9.55
C ILE A 646 -20.39 29.16 9.06
N LYS A 647 -19.45 29.05 9.99
CA LYS A 647 -18.12 28.47 9.81
C LYS A 647 -17.98 27.24 10.70
N SER A 648 -16.88 26.50 10.56
CA SER A 648 -16.59 25.42 11.50
C SER A 648 -16.51 25.97 12.94
N LYS A 649 -17.19 25.30 13.86
CA LYS A 649 -17.17 25.63 15.29
C LYS A 649 -15.88 25.18 15.97
N ILE A 650 -15.17 24.24 15.34
CA ILE A 650 -13.98 23.58 15.87
C ILE A 650 -12.83 23.74 14.86
N PRO A 651 -11.57 23.58 15.28
CA PRO A 651 -10.46 23.42 14.35
C PRO A 651 -10.75 22.35 13.29
N PHE A 652 -10.65 22.73 12.02
CA PHE A 652 -10.90 21.86 10.87
C PHE A 652 -9.64 21.77 10.00
N ASN A 653 -9.09 20.57 9.83
CA ASN A 653 -7.86 20.36 9.09
C ASN A 653 -8.12 19.54 7.82
N VAL A 654 -7.50 19.94 6.71
CA VAL A 654 -7.68 19.33 5.39
C VAL A 654 -6.34 18.87 4.86
N THR A 655 -6.20 17.58 4.57
CA THR A 655 -4.98 16.98 4.02
C THR A 655 -5.20 16.48 2.60
N PRO A 656 -4.69 17.18 1.56
CA PRO A 656 -4.75 16.67 0.20
C PRO A 656 -3.88 15.41 0.05
N GLY A 657 -4.34 14.44 -0.76
CA GLY A 657 -3.63 13.18 -0.94
C GLY A 657 -2.37 13.31 -1.81
N SER A 658 -2.32 14.30 -2.71
CA SER A 658 -1.19 14.55 -3.60
C SER A 658 -1.07 16.02 -3.98
N GLU A 659 0.10 16.38 -4.52
CA GLU A 659 0.32 17.69 -5.13
C GLU A 659 -0.62 17.93 -6.31
N GLN A 660 -0.93 16.88 -7.08
CA GLN A 660 -1.91 16.94 -8.15
C GLN A 660 -3.32 17.27 -7.61
N ILE A 661 -3.77 16.60 -6.55
CA ILE A 661 -5.04 16.96 -5.91
C ILE A 661 -5.00 18.38 -5.38
N ARG A 662 -3.96 18.74 -4.61
CA ARG A 662 -3.81 20.08 -4.01
C ARG A 662 -3.88 21.17 -5.07
N ALA A 663 -3.10 21.06 -6.15
CA ALA A 663 -3.09 22.02 -7.24
C ALA A 663 -4.45 22.12 -7.94
N THR A 664 -5.11 20.98 -8.16
CA THR A 664 -6.42 20.92 -8.82
C THR A 664 -7.51 21.58 -7.95
N ILE A 665 -7.59 21.26 -6.66
CA ILE A 665 -8.59 21.83 -5.75
C ILE A 665 -8.33 23.32 -5.45
N GLU A 666 -7.08 23.76 -5.53
CA GLU A 666 -6.71 25.18 -5.45
C GLU A 666 -7.24 25.93 -6.67
N ARG A 667 -6.93 25.44 -7.88
CA ARG A 667 -7.39 26.00 -9.16
C ARG A 667 -8.90 26.09 -9.24
N ASP A 668 -9.61 25.07 -8.75
CA ASP A 668 -11.07 24.97 -8.83
C ASP A 668 -11.80 25.66 -7.66
N GLY A 669 -11.07 26.35 -6.76
CA GLY A 669 -11.63 27.16 -5.66
C GLY A 669 -12.18 26.35 -4.48
N ILE A 670 -11.93 25.04 -4.45
CA ILE A 670 -12.30 24.15 -3.35
C ILE A 670 -11.44 24.44 -2.12
N ALA A 671 -10.12 24.58 -2.28
CA ALA A 671 -9.22 24.90 -1.17
C ALA A 671 -9.58 26.24 -0.51
N GLU A 672 -9.92 27.25 -1.33
CA GLU A 672 -10.33 28.56 -0.84
C GLU A 672 -11.66 28.48 -0.06
N THR A 673 -12.60 27.65 -0.51
CA THR A 673 -13.83 27.37 0.25
C THR A 673 -13.50 26.84 1.65
N PHE A 674 -12.55 25.90 1.77
CA PHE A 674 -12.14 25.39 3.07
C PHE A 674 -11.51 26.46 3.95
N ARG A 675 -10.65 27.33 3.42
CA ARG A 675 -10.06 28.44 4.19
C ARG A 675 -11.14 29.40 4.70
N GLN A 676 -12.11 29.75 3.85
CA GLN A 676 -13.22 30.63 4.24
C GLN A 676 -14.10 30.02 5.34
N PHE A 677 -14.30 28.70 5.26
CA PHE A 677 -15.00 27.89 6.27
C PHE A 677 -14.25 27.78 7.61
N GLY A 678 -12.99 28.23 7.67
CA GLY A 678 -12.14 28.19 8.86
C GLY A 678 -11.17 27.01 8.92
N GLY A 679 -10.98 26.32 7.79
CA GLY A 679 -10.11 25.16 7.68
C GLY A 679 -8.64 25.51 7.41
N THR A 680 -7.74 24.68 7.94
CA THR A 680 -6.31 24.72 7.64
C THR A 680 -5.96 23.63 6.64
N VAL A 681 -5.41 24.02 5.48
CA VAL A 681 -4.88 23.06 4.50
C VAL A 681 -3.46 22.66 4.92
N LEU A 682 -3.30 21.39 5.27
CA LEU A 682 -2.04 20.78 5.66
C LEU A 682 -1.21 20.37 4.44
N ALA A 683 0.03 19.93 4.67
CA ALA A 683 0.89 19.43 3.62
C ALA A 683 0.34 18.12 3.04
N ASN A 684 0.70 17.80 1.79
CA ASN A 684 0.29 16.55 1.11
C ASN A 684 1.07 15.35 1.69
N ALA A 685 0.75 14.94 2.91
CA ALA A 685 1.50 13.99 3.73
C ALA A 685 0.59 13.26 4.71
N CYS A 686 1.07 12.17 5.32
CA CYS A 686 0.26 11.40 6.28
C CYS A 686 -0.14 12.23 7.53
N GLY A 687 0.79 13.06 8.03
CA GLY A 687 0.56 13.99 9.13
C GLY A 687 -0.17 13.36 10.34
N PRO A 688 -1.32 13.91 10.78
CA PRO A 688 -2.06 13.41 11.94
C PRO A 688 -2.53 11.94 11.84
N CYS A 689 -2.58 11.34 10.65
CA CYS A 689 -3.00 9.95 10.47
C CYS A 689 -2.04 8.94 11.15
N ILE A 690 -0.76 9.29 11.29
CA ILE A 690 0.27 8.46 11.94
C ILE A 690 0.86 9.10 13.21
N GLY A 691 0.19 10.13 13.74
CA GLY A 691 0.68 10.83 14.93
C GLY A 691 1.80 11.83 14.65
N GLN A 692 2.02 12.21 13.39
CA GLN A 692 2.91 13.31 13.01
C GLN A 692 2.14 14.62 13.09
N TRP A 693 1.76 14.98 14.32
CA TRP A 693 0.95 16.14 14.61
C TRP A 693 1.38 16.77 15.94
N ASP A 694 1.82 18.01 15.88
CA ASP A 694 2.08 18.83 17.06
C ASP A 694 0.79 19.46 17.58
N ARG A 695 -0.04 18.65 18.25
CA ARG A 695 -1.34 19.05 18.77
C ARG A 695 -1.21 19.94 20.01
N LYS A 696 -1.92 21.08 20.05
CA LYS A 696 -1.81 22.09 21.13
C LYS A 696 -3.10 22.40 21.90
N ASP A 697 -4.26 21.96 21.42
CA ASP A 697 -5.57 22.33 21.98
C ASP A 697 -5.91 21.60 23.28
N VAL A 698 -5.27 20.46 23.56
CA VAL A 698 -5.51 19.63 24.75
C VAL A 698 -4.21 19.29 25.47
N LYS A 699 -4.28 19.09 26.79
CA LYS A 699 -3.13 18.57 27.56
C LYS A 699 -3.05 17.06 27.41
N LYS A 700 -1.83 16.51 27.48
CA LYS A 700 -1.64 15.05 27.49
C LYS A 700 -2.38 14.42 28.67
N GLY A 701 -3.18 13.38 28.41
CA GLY A 701 -4.04 12.72 29.39
C GLY A 701 -5.45 13.32 29.51
N GLU A 702 -5.74 14.44 28.84
CA GLU A 702 -7.07 15.03 28.81
C GLU A 702 -8.02 14.17 27.96
N LYS A 703 -9.20 13.85 28.51
CA LYS A 703 -10.24 13.10 27.80
C LYS A 703 -10.96 14.03 26.83
N ASN A 704 -10.93 13.70 25.55
CA ASN A 704 -11.53 14.52 24.50
C ASN A 704 -11.93 13.67 23.29
N THR A 705 -12.71 14.24 22.39
CA THR A 705 -13.11 13.60 21.12
C THR A 705 -12.47 14.27 19.91
N ILE A 706 -12.07 13.49 18.92
CA ILE A 706 -11.76 13.95 17.55
C ILE A 706 -12.54 13.09 16.55
N VAL A 707 -12.89 13.67 15.40
CA VAL A 707 -13.54 12.94 14.30
C VAL A 707 -12.69 13.11 13.04
N THR A 708 -12.41 12.00 12.36
CA THR A 708 -11.49 11.98 11.22
C THR A 708 -12.06 11.20 10.05
N SER A 709 -11.62 11.54 8.82
CA SER A 709 -11.93 10.74 7.63
C SER A 709 -10.87 9.67 7.35
N TYR A 710 -10.08 9.31 8.35
CA TYR A 710 -8.98 8.34 8.22
C TYR A 710 -9.52 6.91 8.34
N ASN A 711 -8.65 5.95 8.63
CA ASN A 711 -8.97 4.52 8.73
C ASN A 711 -8.73 3.95 10.13
N ARG A 712 -7.74 4.44 10.88
CA ARG A 712 -7.36 3.93 12.21
C ARG A 712 -7.59 4.93 13.32
N ASN A 713 -8.13 4.43 14.42
CA ASN A 713 -8.45 5.15 15.65
C ASN A 713 -7.97 4.41 16.92
N PHE A 714 -6.90 3.61 16.82
CA PHE A 714 -6.31 2.98 18.00
C PHE A 714 -5.85 4.02 19.03
N THR A 715 -5.83 3.62 20.30
CA THR A 715 -5.46 4.46 21.44
C THR A 715 -4.16 5.24 21.21
N GLY A 716 -4.23 6.57 21.30
CA GLY A 716 -3.07 7.46 21.16
C GLY A 716 -2.45 7.52 19.76
N ARG A 717 -3.10 6.96 18.72
CA ARG A 717 -2.54 6.91 17.36
C ARG A 717 -2.31 8.28 16.74
N ASN A 718 -3.26 9.20 16.89
CA ASN A 718 -3.27 10.47 16.16
C ASN A 718 -2.45 11.58 16.81
N ASP A 719 -2.26 11.53 18.13
CA ASP A 719 -1.66 12.62 18.91
C ASP A 719 -0.86 12.15 20.14
N ALA A 720 -0.65 10.83 20.28
CA ALA A 720 -0.01 10.20 21.44
C ALA A 720 -0.69 10.48 22.80
N ASN A 721 -1.98 10.87 22.81
CA ASN A 721 -2.81 10.99 23.99
C ASN A 721 -3.75 9.77 24.13
N PRO A 722 -3.51 8.86 25.10
CA PRO A 722 -4.36 7.68 25.29
C PRO A 722 -5.83 8.00 25.61
N ALA A 723 -6.11 9.19 26.15
CA ALA A 723 -7.46 9.59 26.52
C ALA A 723 -8.28 10.19 25.36
N THR A 724 -7.67 10.37 24.17
CA THR A 724 -8.37 10.84 22.97
C THR A 724 -9.25 9.75 22.38
N HIS A 725 -10.54 10.04 22.28
CA HIS A 725 -11.55 9.21 21.64
C HIS A 725 -11.62 9.61 20.15
N CYS A 726 -11.17 8.72 19.27
CA CYS A 726 -11.09 9.01 17.85
C CYS A 726 -12.18 8.26 17.08
N PHE A 727 -13.04 8.99 16.38
CA PHE A 727 -14.05 8.41 15.52
C PHE A 727 -13.65 8.55 14.05
N VAL A 728 -13.79 7.48 13.28
CA VAL A 728 -13.51 7.46 11.83
C VAL A 728 -14.81 7.40 11.05
N THR A 729 -14.96 8.27 10.05
CA THR A 729 -16.16 8.37 9.21
C THR A 729 -15.83 8.91 7.81
N SER A 730 -16.82 9.27 7.01
CA SER A 730 -16.66 9.93 5.71
C SER A 730 -16.28 11.41 5.87
N PRO A 731 -15.52 12.00 4.93
CA PRO A 731 -15.07 13.39 5.06
C PRO A 731 -16.24 14.39 5.06
N GLU A 732 -17.36 14.07 4.41
CA GLU A 732 -18.60 14.84 4.49
C GLU A 732 -19.21 14.85 5.90
N LEU A 733 -19.24 13.71 6.60
CA LEU A 733 -19.72 13.65 7.98
C LEU A 733 -18.78 14.39 8.93
N VAL A 734 -17.46 14.27 8.76
CA VAL A 734 -16.50 15.09 9.54
C VAL A 734 -16.80 16.58 9.35
N THR A 735 -17.05 17.02 8.11
CA THR A 735 -17.34 18.43 7.80
C THR A 735 -18.64 18.87 8.47
N ALA A 736 -19.72 18.08 8.36
CA ALA A 736 -21.00 18.36 9.00
C ALA A 736 -20.91 18.41 10.53
N LEU A 737 -20.25 17.43 11.15
CA LEU A 737 -20.01 17.37 12.59
C LEU A 737 -19.11 18.52 13.07
N SER A 738 -18.21 19.02 12.23
CA SER A 738 -17.36 20.18 12.53
C SER A 738 -18.13 21.50 12.50
N ILE A 739 -19.30 21.55 11.87
CA ILE A 739 -20.22 22.70 11.94
C ILE A 739 -20.91 22.72 13.31
N ALA A 740 -21.43 21.57 13.75
CA ALA A 740 -22.15 21.45 15.02
C ALA A 740 -21.23 21.42 16.25
N GLY A 741 -20.03 20.84 16.10
CA GLY A 741 -19.04 20.62 17.15
C GLY A 741 -19.44 19.57 18.19
N SER A 742 -20.37 18.66 17.87
CA SER A 742 -20.89 17.64 18.78
C SER A 742 -21.15 16.32 18.06
N LEU A 743 -20.91 15.19 18.75
CA LEU A 743 -21.27 13.84 18.27
C LEU A 743 -22.78 13.58 18.23
N ASP A 744 -23.58 14.45 18.84
CA ASP A 744 -25.04 14.32 18.89
C ASP A 744 -25.75 14.82 17.63
N PHE A 745 -25.02 15.50 16.74
CA PHE A 745 -25.60 16.09 15.54
C PHE A 745 -25.77 15.07 14.41
N ASN A 746 -26.99 14.91 13.94
CA ASN A 746 -27.33 14.09 12.80
C ASN A 746 -27.73 14.95 11.58
N PRO A 747 -26.88 15.05 10.53
CA PRO A 747 -27.17 15.88 9.36
C PRO A 747 -28.36 15.38 8.52
N LEU A 748 -28.86 14.16 8.76
CA LEU A 748 -30.07 13.65 8.09
C LEU A 748 -31.36 14.26 8.64
N THR A 749 -31.38 14.59 9.93
CA THR A 749 -32.61 14.96 10.64
C THR A 749 -32.58 16.37 11.21
N ASP A 750 -31.42 16.82 11.65
CA ASP A 750 -31.32 17.97 12.54
C ASP A 750 -31.20 19.28 11.77
N SER A 751 -31.68 20.35 12.41
CA SER A 751 -31.56 21.72 11.91
C SER A 751 -30.43 22.47 12.63
N LEU A 752 -29.80 23.40 11.93
CA LEU A 752 -28.83 24.36 12.46
C LEU A 752 -29.43 25.77 12.43
N LYS A 753 -28.92 26.66 13.27
CA LYS A 753 -29.32 28.08 13.27
C LYS A 753 -28.28 28.92 12.55
N GLY A 754 -28.70 29.57 11.45
CA GLY A 754 -27.90 30.53 10.69
C GLY A 754 -27.52 31.75 11.51
N ALA A 755 -26.57 32.54 10.99
CA ALA A 755 -26.19 33.83 11.57
C ALA A 755 -27.36 34.85 11.58
N ASP A 756 -28.35 34.65 10.71
CA ASP A 756 -29.61 35.40 10.66
C ASP A 756 -30.68 34.90 11.65
N GLY A 757 -30.35 33.87 12.45
CA GLY A 757 -31.25 33.25 13.43
C GLY A 757 -32.26 32.26 12.84
N LYS A 758 -32.29 32.06 11.51
CA LYS A 758 -33.22 31.11 10.88
C LYS A 758 -32.70 29.69 10.97
N GLU A 759 -33.64 28.75 11.08
CA GLU A 759 -33.31 27.33 11.01
C GLU A 759 -33.14 26.87 9.57
N PHE A 760 -32.12 26.06 9.32
CA PHE A 760 -31.90 25.40 8.04
C PHE A 760 -31.34 24.00 8.27
N LYS A 761 -31.49 23.11 7.28
CA LYS A 761 -30.87 21.79 7.27
C LYS A 761 -29.77 21.77 6.22
N LEU A 762 -28.69 21.05 6.52
CA LEU A 762 -27.62 20.85 5.54
C LEU A 762 -28.15 20.03 4.36
N LYS A 763 -27.89 20.51 3.15
CA LYS A 763 -28.20 19.75 1.93
C LYS A 763 -27.29 18.53 1.83
N ALA A 764 -27.80 17.47 1.20
CA ALA A 764 -26.99 16.31 0.88
C ALA A 764 -25.79 16.74 0.01
N PRO A 765 -24.57 16.28 0.33
CA PRO A 765 -23.37 16.68 -0.38
C PRO A 765 -23.36 16.20 -1.82
N PHE A 766 -22.87 17.07 -2.71
CA PHE A 766 -22.57 16.74 -4.10
C PHE A 766 -21.14 17.17 -4.42
N GLY A 767 -20.42 16.32 -5.15
CA GLY A 767 -19.10 16.64 -5.68
C GLY A 767 -18.92 15.94 -7.02
N ASP A 768 -18.30 16.63 -7.97
CA ASP A 768 -17.92 16.02 -9.24
C ASP A 768 -16.91 14.89 -8.97
N GLU A 769 -17.12 13.71 -9.54
CA GLU A 769 -16.22 12.56 -9.38
C GLU A 769 -14.79 12.88 -9.87
N LEU A 770 -14.70 13.61 -10.98
CA LEU A 770 -13.45 13.97 -11.66
C LEU A 770 -13.50 15.44 -12.06
N PRO A 771 -12.35 16.14 -12.11
CA PRO A 771 -12.31 17.54 -12.51
C PRO A 771 -12.65 17.69 -14.01
N ASN A 772 -13.68 18.48 -14.32
CA ASN A 772 -14.12 18.73 -15.71
C ASN A 772 -13.03 19.38 -16.59
N LYS A 773 -12.10 20.13 -15.98
CA LYS A 773 -10.96 20.77 -16.67
C LYS A 773 -9.71 19.87 -16.72
N GLY A 774 -9.80 18.62 -16.26
CA GLY A 774 -8.67 17.74 -16.04
C GLY A 774 -7.87 18.10 -14.78
N PHE A 775 -6.93 17.24 -14.40
CA PHE A 775 -6.06 17.45 -13.25
C PHE A 775 -4.93 18.43 -13.55
N ASP A 776 -4.65 19.32 -12.60
CA ASP A 776 -3.42 20.11 -12.58
C ASP A 776 -2.31 19.26 -11.91
N PRO A 777 -1.20 18.96 -12.58
CA PRO A 777 -0.13 18.15 -11.98
C PRO A 777 0.61 18.86 -10.84
N GLY A 778 0.47 20.19 -10.71
CA GLY A 778 1.16 21.00 -9.70
C GLY A 778 2.67 21.05 -9.92
N GLN A 779 3.42 21.13 -8.82
CA GLN A 779 4.89 21.15 -8.85
C GLN A 779 5.49 19.80 -9.28
N ASP A 780 6.54 19.83 -10.08
CA ASP A 780 7.29 18.62 -10.44
C ASP A 780 8.05 18.07 -9.22
N THR A 781 7.56 16.95 -8.71
CA THR A 781 7.98 16.36 -7.45
C THR A 781 8.62 14.99 -7.62
N TYR A 782 8.81 14.51 -8.84
CA TYR A 782 9.39 13.20 -9.12
C TYR A 782 10.83 13.32 -9.66
N ASP A 783 11.76 12.62 -9.03
CA ASP A 783 13.11 12.40 -9.57
C ASP A 783 13.18 11.00 -10.19
N ALA A 784 13.36 10.98 -11.51
CA ALA A 784 13.66 9.75 -12.23
C ALA A 784 15.09 9.27 -11.88
N PRO A 785 15.31 7.97 -11.66
CA PRO A 785 16.64 7.47 -11.45
C PRO A 785 17.45 7.60 -12.75
N PRO A 786 18.76 7.95 -12.68
CA PRO A 786 19.61 7.97 -13.87
C PRO A 786 19.66 6.59 -14.52
N ALA A 787 19.90 6.57 -15.84
CA ALA A 787 20.09 5.32 -16.58
C ALA A 787 21.25 4.50 -15.99
N ASP A 788 22.34 5.18 -15.62
CA ASP A 788 23.49 4.62 -14.92
C ASP A 788 23.69 5.29 -13.54
N GLY A 789 23.45 4.54 -12.47
CA GLY A 789 23.62 4.96 -11.08
C GLY A 789 24.97 4.57 -10.46
N THR A 790 25.88 3.94 -11.21
CA THR A 790 27.12 3.35 -10.65
C THR A 790 28.03 4.38 -9.96
N GLN A 791 28.08 5.60 -10.50
CA GLN A 791 28.87 6.72 -9.96
C GLN A 791 28.21 7.40 -8.76
N VAL A 792 26.94 7.11 -8.46
CA VAL A 792 26.24 7.69 -7.32
C VAL A 792 26.76 7.03 -6.04
N LYS A 793 27.23 7.85 -5.10
CA LYS A 793 27.61 7.42 -3.76
C LYS A 793 26.42 7.57 -2.83
N VAL A 794 26.12 6.49 -2.11
CA VAL A 794 25.17 6.49 -1.00
C VAL A 794 26.02 6.38 0.25
N ASP A 795 26.00 7.45 1.06
CA ASP A 795 26.81 7.53 2.26
C ASP A 795 25.91 7.53 3.49
N VAL A 796 26.32 6.78 4.50
CA VAL A 796 25.67 6.71 5.81
C VAL A 796 26.76 7.03 6.82
N ASP A 797 26.69 8.23 7.40
CA ASP A 797 27.68 8.69 8.38
C ASP A 797 27.68 7.73 9.58
N PRO A 798 28.83 7.10 9.94
CA PRO A 798 28.91 6.24 11.12
C PRO A 798 28.55 6.92 12.44
N LYS A 799 28.56 8.26 12.49
CA LYS A 799 28.14 9.07 13.66
C LYS A 799 26.68 9.52 13.58
N SER A 800 25.96 9.16 12.51
CA SER A 800 24.55 9.51 12.37
C SER A 800 23.73 8.92 13.51
N THR A 801 22.76 9.70 13.99
CA THR A 801 21.74 9.21 14.93
C THR A 801 20.44 8.81 14.23
N ARG A 802 20.35 9.06 12.91
CA ARG A 802 19.15 8.86 12.07
C ARG A 802 19.24 7.59 11.22
N LEU A 803 20.42 7.30 10.70
CA LEU A 803 20.71 6.20 9.78
C LEU A 803 21.86 5.37 10.34
N GLN A 804 21.75 4.04 10.24
CA GLN A 804 22.79 3.10 10.67
C GLN A 804 22.85 1.95 9.67
N LEU A 805 24.04 1.60 9.20
CA LEU A 805 24.22 0.36 8.44
C LEU A 805 23.88 -0.85 9.30
N LEU A 806 23.30 -1.88 8.68
CA LEU A 806 22.90 -3.09 9.40
C LEU A 806 24.04 -4.09 9.49
N ASP A 807 24.32 -4.53 10.70
CA ASP A 807 25.14 -5.71 10.95
C ASP A 807 24.32 -6.99 10.72
N PRO A 808 24.91 -8.03 10.11
CA PRO A 808 24.27 -9.34 10.00
C PRO A 808 23.92 -9.90 11.38
N PHE A 809 22.70 -10.41 11.54
CA PHE A 809 22.32 -11.12 12.75
C PHE A 809 23.08 -12.44 12.91
N ASP A 810 23.20 -12.92 14.15
CA ASP A 810 23.85 -14.20 14.47
C ASP A 810 23.11 -15.38 13.81
N THR A 811 23.88 -16.31 13.27
CA THR A 811 23.39 -17.58 12.73
C THR A 811 22.93 -18.49 13.86
N TRP A 812 21.97 -19.37 13.58
CA TRP A 812 21.56 -20.37 14.56
C TRP A 812 22.73 -21.31 14.88
N ASP A 813 22.90 -21.64 16.17
CA ASP A 813 24.02 -22.42 16.70
C ASP A 813 23.85 -23.94 16.51
N GLY A 814 22.74 -24.39 15.92
CA GLY A 814 22.44 -25.80 15.68
C GLY A 814 21.82 -26.53 16.87
N ASN A 815 21.62 -25.84 18.01
CA ASN A 815 21.13 -26.44 19.24
C ASN A 815 19.70 -25.96 19.59
N ASP A 816 19.08 -26.70 20.49
CA ASP A 816 17.83 -26.30 21.14
C ASP A 816 18.01 -25.01 21.95
N LEU A 817 16.93 -24.24 22.08
CA LEU A 817 16.92 -22.99 22.84
C LEU A 817 16.40 -23.27 24.25
N LYS A 818 17.31 -23.51 25.20
CA LYS A 818 16.96 -23.94 26.57
C LYS A 818 16.96 -22.80 27.59
N GLU A 819 16.14 -22.96 28.61
CA GLU A 819 16.04 -22.09 29.81
C GLU A 819 15.98 -20.59 29.51
N MET A 820 15.29 -20.21 28.43
CA MET A 820 15.08 -18.81 28.07
C MET A 820 14.17 -18.12 29.08
N THR A 821 14.41 -16.82 29.29
CA THR A 821 13.60 -16.02 30.21
C THR A 821 12.38 -15.45 29.50
N VAL A 822 11.22 -15.42 30.16
CA VAL A 822 10.07 -14.64 29.67
C VAL A 822 10.38 -13.15 29.91
N LEU A 823 10.55 -12.37 28.84
CA LEU A 823 10.78 -10.93 28.96
C LEU A 823 9.49 -10.22 29.40
N ILE A 824 8.39 -10.52 28.71
CA ILE A 824 7.06 -9.98 28.97
C ILE A 824 6.01 -11.01 28.57
N LYS A 825 4.97 -11.13 29.40
CA LYS A 825 3.71 -11.80 29.05
C LYS A 825 2.66 -10.71 28.85
N VAL A 826 2.18 -10.55 27.62
CA VAL A 826 1.30 -9.45 27.22
C VAL A 826 -0.15 -9.85 27.41
N LYS A 827 -0.92 -9.01 28.12
CA LYS A 827 -2.36 -9.19 28.34
C LYS A 827 -3.16 -8.48 27.26
N GLY A 828 -4.05 -9.21 26.56
CA GLY A 828 -4.97 -8.64 25.59
C GLY A 828 -4.30 -8.12 24.30
N LYS A 829 -4.88 -7.08 23.70
CA LYS A 829 -4.53 -6.59 22.36
C LYS A 829 -3.11 -6.03 22.29
N CYS A 830 -2.26 -6.64 21.45
CA CYS A 830 -0.89 -6.18 21.18
C CYS A 830 -0.71 -5.82 19.69
N THR A 831 -0.88 -4.54 19.34
CA THR A 831 -0.66 -4.04 17.98
C THR A 831 0.83 -3.76 17.73
N THR A 832 1.23 -3.60 16.48
CA THR A 832 2.60 -3.14 16.14
C THR A 832 2.94 -1.75 16.70
N ASP A 833 1.96 -0.91 17.03
CA ASP A 833 2.18 0.35 17.75
C ASP A 833 2.49 0.13 19.24
N HIS A 834 2.01 -0.97 19.85
CA HIS A 834 2.41 -1.39 21.21
C HIS A 834 3.84 -1.97 21.22
N ILE A 835 4.23 -2.66 20.13
CA ILE A 835 5.56 -3.26 19.97
C ILE A 835 6.63 -2.22 19.62
N SER A 836 6.39 -1.38 18.62
CA SER A 836 7.35 -0.39 18.11
C SER A 836 6.58 0.87 17.73
N ALA A 837 6.42 1.79 18.67
CA ALA A 837 5.58 2.99 18.51
C ALA A 837 6.01 3.88 17.32
N ALA A 838 5.06 4.63 16.74
CA ALA A 838 5.31 5.63 15.71
C ALA A 838 5.59 7.02 16.32
N GLY A 839 4.93 8.09 15.82
CA GLY A 839 5.06 9.45 16.34
C GLY A 839 6.54 9.91 16.45
N PRO A 840 7.04 10.25 17.66
CA PRO A 840 8.40 10.77 17.84
C PRO A 840 9.50 9.76 17.49
N TRP A 841 9.18 8.47 17.36
CA TRP A 841 10.14 7.41 17.02
C TRP A 841 10.40 7.30 15.53
N LEU A 842 9.57 7.91 14.66
CA LEU A 842 9.77 7.86 13.21
C LEU A 842 11.12 8.46 12.79
N LYS A 843 11.68 9.38 13.58
CA LYS A 843 13.01 9.93 13.33
C LYS A 843 14.13 8.87 13.35
N TYR A 844 13.96 7.75 14.06
CA TYR A 844 14.98 6.70 14.18
C TYR A 844 14.74 5.48 13.28
N ARG A 845 13.81 5.55 12.31
CA ARG A 845 13.45 4.40 11.47
C ARG A 845 14.60 3.83 10.63
N GLY A 846 15.64 4.62 10.35
CA GLY A 846 16.86 4.14 9.70
C GLY A 846 17.97 3.71 10.67
N HIS A 847 17.76 3.78 11.99
CA HIS A 847 18.77 3.48 13.00
C HIS A 847 18.24 2.45 14.00
N LEU A 848 18.59 1.18 13.78
CA LEU A 848 18.01 0.06 14.51
C LEU A 848 18.24 0.12 16.02
N ASP A 849 19.45 0.49 16.46
CA ASP A 849 19.72 0.53 17.90
C ASP A 849 18.92 1.63 18.63
N ASN A 850 18.82 2.83 18.05
CA ASN A 850 18.06 3.94 18.62
C ASN A 850 16.55 3.67 18.67
N ILE A 851 15.97 3.10 17.60
CA ILE A 851 14.54 2.81 17.60
C ILE A 851 14.17 1.68 18.56
N SER A 852 15.07 0.72 18.80
CA SER A 852 14.86 -0.38 19.76
C SER A 852 14.62 0.09 21.21
N ASN A 853 14.87 1.36 21.53
CA ASN A 853 14.49 1.95 22.82
C ASN A 853 12.97 2.16 22.99
N ASN A 854 12.16 1.79 21.99
CA ASN A 854 10.70 1.80 22.09
C ASN A 854 10.07 0.40 22.10
N MET A 855 10.89 -0.66 22.10
CA MET A 855 10.42 -2.03 22.06
C MET A 855 9.47 -2.33 23.24
N PHE A 856 8.23 -2.70 22.94
CA PHE A 856 7.15 -3.06 23.87
C PHE A 856 6.75 -1.99 24.91
N ILE A 857 7.08 -0.71 24.70
CA ILE A 857 6.71 0.33 25.68
C ILE A 857 5.19 0.54 25.79
N GLY A 858 4.42 0.15 24.77
CA GLY A 858 2.96 0.22 24.77
C GLY A 858 2.27 -1.09 25.10
N ALA A 859 3.01 -2.18 25.32
CA ALA A 859 2.43 -3.48 25.66
C ALA A 859 2.06 -3.54 27.15
N VAL A 860 0.88 -4.09 27.45
CA VAL A 860 0.40 -4.25 28.83
C VAL A 860 0.95 -5.53 29.42
N ASN A 861 1.75 -5.41 30.49
CA ASN A 861 2.32 -6.55 31.19
C ASN A 861 1.26 -7.25 32.04
N SER A 862 1.13 -8.58 31.94
CA SER A 862 0.17 -9.35 32.71
C SER A 862 0.45 -9.38 34.22
N GLU A 863 1.71 -9.15 34.64
CA GLU A 863 2.12 -9.24 36.05
C GLU A 863 1.59 -8.07 36.91
N ASN A 864 1.46 -6.87 36.32
CA ASN A 864 1.08 -5.64 37.04
C ASN A 864 0.02 -4.81 36.31
N SER A 865 -0.42 -5.21 35.11
CA SER A 865 -1.32 -4.45 34.24
C SER A 865 -0.81 -3.05 33.86
N GLU A 866 0.50 -2.81 33.96
CA GLU A 866 1.15 -1.55 33.56
C GLU A 866 1.83 -1.68 32.19
N MET A 867 1.97 -0.55 31.49
CA MET A 867 2.77 -0.45 30.26
C MET A 867 4.22 -0.11 30.60
N ASN A 868 5.17 -0.61 29.79
CA ASN A 868 6.61 -0.34 29.91
C ASN A 868 7.21 -0.58 31.31
N LYS A 869 6.69 -1.56 32.06
CA LYS A 869 7.18 -1.86 33.41
C LYS A 869 7.16 -3.35 33.66
N ILE A 870 8.34 -3.95 33.61
CA ILE A 870 8.55 -5.40 33.80
C ILE A 870 9.61 -5.65 34.87
N LYS A 871 9.54 -6.81 35.50
CA LYS A 871 10.52 -7.25 36.49
C LYS A 871 11.71 -7.90 35.80
N ASN A 872 12.91 -7.41 36.07
CA ASN A 872 14.14 -8.08 35.72
C ASN A 872 14.29 -9.33 36.60
N GLN A 873 14.25 -10.51 35.99
CA GLN A 873 14.24 -11.79 36.68
C GLN A 873 15.61 -12.15 37.29
N VAL A 874 16.67 -11.39 36.99
CA VAL A 874 18.01 -11.57 37.56
C VAL A 874 18.20 -10.65 38.77
N THR A 875 17.85 -9.37 38.64
CA THR A 875 18.06 -8.39 39.73
C THR A 875 16.87 -8.27 40.68
N GLY A 876 15.68 -8.69 40.25
CA GLY A 876 14.43 -8.52 40.97
C GLY A 876 13.81 -7.11 40.85
N GLU A 877 14.50 -6.18 40.18
CA GLU A 877 14.07 -4.78 40.05
C GLU A 877 13.08 -4.58 38.90
N TRP A 878 12.20 -3.59 39.04
CA TRP A 878 11.27 -3.18 37.98
C TRP A 878 11.90 -2.12 37.08
N GLY A 879 11.74 -2.25 35.77
CA GLY A 879 12.29 -1.29 34.80
C GLY A 879 11.53 -1.27 33.47
N GLY A 880 11.98 -0.39 32.58
CA GLY A 880 11.49 -0.30 31.20
C GLY A 880 11.78 -1.57 30.41
N VAL A 881 10.89 -1.96 29.50
CA VAL A 881 11.06 -3.19 28.72
C VAL A 881 12.34 -3.17 27.88
N PRO A 882 12.69 -2.08 27.17
CA PRO A 882 13.95 -2.01 26.43
C PRO A 882 15.20 -2.12 27.32
N ASP A 883 15.17 -1.49 28.50
CA ASP A 883 16.31 -1.48 29.43
C ASP A 883 16.61 -2.89 29.97
N VAL A 884 15.56 -3.59 30.38
CA VAL A 884 15.67 -4.98 30.86
C VAL A 884 16.11 -5.91 29.73
N ALA A 885 15.60 -5.73 28.50
CA ALA A 885 16.03 -6.52 27.35
C ALA A 885 17.51 -6.27 26.99
N ARG A 886 17.99 -5.02 27.04
CA ARG A 886 19.41 -4.68 26.88
C ARG A 886 20.27 -5.30 27.97
N PHE A 887 19.80 -5.28 29.22
CA PHE A 887 20.48 -5.95 30.33
C PHE A 887 20.63 -7.45 30.04
N TYR A 888 19.54 -8.14 29.66
CA TYR A 888 19.60 -9.56 29.29
C TYR A 888 20.57 -9.83 28.15
N LYS A 889 20.52 -9.03 27.06
CA LYS A 889 21.46 -9.13 25.95
C LYS A 889 22.92 -9.01 26.43
N SER A 890 23.22 -8.05 27.30
CA SER A 890 24.59 -7.83 27.82
C SER A 890 25.10 -8.99 28.69
N LYS A 891 24.19 -9.78 29.26
CA LYS A 891 24.51 -10.98 30.06
C LYS A 891 24.42 -12.27 29.25
N GLY A 892 24.15 -12.20 27.95
CA GLY A 892 23.96 -13.37 27.10
C GLY A 892 22.67 -14.15 27.38
N ILE A 893 21.70 -13.54 28.08
CA ILE A 893 20.43 -14.17 28.44
C ILE A 893 19.48 -14.06 27.24
N LYS A 894 19.15 -15.22 26.64
CA LYS A 894 18.13 -15.35 25.59
C LYS A 894 16.74 -15.25 26.21
N TRP A 895 15.79 -14.65 25.51
CA TRP A 895 14.43 -14.46 26.00
C TRP A 895 13.34 -14.75 24.97
N VAL A 896 12.13 -14.97 25.47
CA VAL A 896 10.88 -15.08 24.70
C VAL A 896 9.85 -14.05 25.17
N ALA A 897 8.94 -13.65 24.29
CA ALA A 897 7.74 -12.92 24.68
C ALA A 897 6.51 -13.82 24.51
N VAL A 898 5.54 -13.66 25.41
CA VAL A 898 4.27 -14.40 25.36
C VAL A 898 3.14 -13.42 25.08
N GLY A 899 2.27 -13.72 24.13
CA GLY A 899 1.18 -12.84 23.73
C GLY A 899 -0.17 -13.56 23.62
N ASP A 900 -1.21 -12.75 23.48
CA ASP A 900 -2.60 -13.21 23.40
C ASP A 900 -3.00 -13.47 21.92
N GLU A 901 -4.20 -13.08 21.51
CA GLU A 901 -4.70 -13.23 20.13
C GLU A 901 -4.32 -12.07 19.20
N ASN A 902 -4.29 -12.35 17.89
CA ASN A 902 -4.03 -11.40 16.80
C ASN A 902 -2.79 -10.52 17.06
N TYR A 903 -1.74 -11.13 17.59
CA TYR A 903 -0.54 -10.42 18.00
C TYR A 903 0.17 -9.78 16.80
N GLY A 904 0.56 -8.50 16.94
CA GLY A 904 1.17 -7.72 15.87
C GLY A 904 0.16 -7.16 14.86
N GLU A 905 -1.10 -6.99 15.27
CA GLU A 905 -2.13 -6.32 14.45
C GLU A 905 -1.66 -4.92 14.00
N GLY A 906 -2.10 -4.50 12.80
CA GLY A 906 -1.99 -3.12 12.36
C GLY A 906 -0.93 -2.85 11.29
N SER A 907 0.06 -2.02 11.62
CA SER A 907 1.01 -1.45 10.65
C SER A 907 2.02 -2.48 10.17
N SER A 908 2.47 -2.38 8.92
CA SER A 908 3.42 -3.33 8.29
C SER A 908 4.88 -3.23 8.77
N ARG A 909 5.17 -2.33 9.72
CA ARG A 909 6.54 -1.99 10.16
C ARG A 909 7.34 -3.23 10.57
N GLU A 910 8.44 -3.47 9.87
CA GLU A 910 9.35 -4.60 10.16
C GLU A 910 10.20 -4.38 11.42
N HIS A 911 10.30 -3.14 11.91
CA HIS A 911 10.98 -2.82 13.16
C HIS A 911 10.39 -3.58 14.35
N ALA A 912 9.08 -3.87 14.35
CA ALA A 912 8.44 -4.70 15.36
C ALA A 912 9.02 -6.14 15.43
N ALA A 913 9.74 -6.60 14.39
CA ALA A 913 10.49 -7.85 14.40
C ALA A 913 12.01 -7.64 14.58
N LEU A 914 12.57 -6.59 13.95
CA LEU A 914 14.00 -6.27 14.04
C LEU A 914 14.42 -5.89 15.48
N GLU A 915 13.59 -5.14 16.21
CA GLU A 915 13.93 -4.68 17.56
C GLU A 915 13.97 -5.84 18.57
N PRO A 916 12.95 -6.73 18.67
CA PRO A 916 13.07 -7.97 19.44
C PRO A 916 14.32 -8.78 19.09
N ARG A 917 14.62 -8.92 17.79
CA ARG A 917 15.78 -9.67 17.32
C ARG A 917 17.09 -9.03 17.76
N HIS A 918 17.20 -7.71 17.62
CA HIS A 918 18.38 -6.93 18.03
C HIS A 918 18.59 -6.99 19.53
N LEU A 919 17.52 -6.92 20.33
CA LEU A 919 17.59 -6.94 21.80
C LEU A 919 17.67 -8.35 22.40
N GLY A 920 17.98 -9.38 21.60
CA GLY A 920 18.32 -10.72 22.09
C GLY A 920 17.17 -11.72 22.18
N GLY A 921 15.98 -11.35 21.67
CA GLY A 921 14.82 -12.22 21.59
C GLY A 921 15.03 -13.37 20.62
N ARG A 922 14.38 -14.50 20.89
CA ARG A 922 14.50 -15.73 20.08
C ARG A 922 13.18 -16.29 19.58
N ALA A 923 12.13 -16.19 20.39
CA ALA A 923 10.80 -16.65 20.01
C ALA A 923 9.71 -15.72 20.57
N ILE A 924 8.59 -15.69 19.86
CA ILE A 924 7.36 -15.03 20.28
C ILE A 924 6.28 -16.12 20.27
N ILE A 925 5.66 -16.37 21.41
CA ILE A 925 4.69 -17.47 21.60
C ILE A 925 3.32 -16.86 21.89
N VAL A 926 2.35 -17.12 21.03
CA VAL A 926 1.04 -16.43 21.09
C VAL A 926 -0.12 -17.38 20.83
N LYS A 927 -1.35 -16.92 21.04
CA LYS A 927 -2.53 -17.69 20.59
C LYS A 927 -2.68 -17.60 19.07
N SER A 928 -2.53 -16.40 18.50
CA SER A 928 -2.56 -16.17 17.05
C SER A 928 -1.79 -14.91 16.64
N PHE A 929 -1.32 -14.85 15.39
CA PHE A 929 -0.59 -13.71 14.82
C PHE A 929 -1.37 -12.98 13.73
N ALA A 930 -1.08 -11.69 13.55
CA ALA A 930 -1.37 -10.99 12.32
C ALA A 930 -0.36 -11.34 11.21
N ARG A 931 -0.84 -11.52 9.97
CA ARG A 931 -0.08 -12.06 8.81
C ARG A 931 1.28 -11.39 8.56
N ILE A 932 1.31 -10.05 8.45
CA ILE A 932 2.53 -9.32 8.09
C ILE A 932 3.56 -9.44 9.20
N HIS A 933 3.13 -9.34 10.46
CA HIS A 933 4.03 -9.42 11.59
C HIS A 933 4.66 -10.81 11.73
N GLU A 934 3.88 -11.88 11.56
CA GLU A 934 4.40 -13.25 11.52
C GLU A 934 5.50 -13.41 10.46
N THR A 935 5.26 -12.90 9.24
CA THR A 935 6.24 -12.94 8.14
C THR A 935 7.51 -12.17 8.50
N ASN A 936 7.37 -10.98 9.08
CA ASN A 936 8.51 -10.17 9.52
C ASN A 936 9.34 -10.89 10.59
N LEU A 937 8.72 -11.58 11.55
CA LEU A 937 9.43 -12.38 12.56
C LEU A 937 10.28 -13.48 11.90
N LYS A 938 9.70 -14.23 10.95
CA LYS A 938 10.41 -15.27 10.19
C LYS A 938 11.59 -14.69 9.40
N LYS A 939 11.38 -13.55 8.74
CA LYS A 939 12.43 -12.87 7.95
C LYS A 939 13.63 -12.47 8.79
N GLN A 940 13.42 -12.08 10.05
CA GLN A 940 14.49 -11.70 10.97
C GLN A 940 15.06 -12.88 11.79
N GLY A 941 14.66 -14.12 11.48
CA GLY A 941 15.17 -15.33 12.13
C GLY A 941 14.69 -15.52 13.57
N LEU A 942 13.58 -14.88 13.95
CA LEU A 942 12.83 -15.22 15.16
C LEU A 942 11.91 -16.42 14.87
N LEU A 943 11.53 -17.14 15.93
CA LEU A 943 10.51 -18.20 15.85
C LEU A 943 9.14 -17.65 16.27
N PRO A 944 8.22 -17.35 15.33
CA PRO A 944 6.82 -17.14 15.65
C PRO A 944 6.13 -18.48 15.89
N LEU A 945 5.68 -18.70 17.12
CA LEU A 945 5.07 -19.94 17.57
C LEU A 945 3.65 -19.68 18.08
N THR A 946 2.73 -20.59 17.78
CA THR A 946 1.38 -20.55 18.33
C THR A 946 1.15 -21.71 19.29
N PHE A 947 0.36 -21.49 20.34
CA PHE A 947 -0.06 -22.59 21.21
C PHE A 947 -0.88 -23.61 20.43
N ALA A 948 -0.62 -24.91 20.63
CA ALA A 948 -1.51 -25.95 20.11
C ALA A 948 -2.86 -25.96 20.86
N ASP A 949 -2.82 -25.70 22.16
CA ASP A 949 -3.99 -25.40 22.99
C ASP A 949 -3.87 -23.95 23.51
N PRO A 950 -4.71 -23.01 23.08
CA PRO A 950 -4.68 -21.63 23.55
C PRO A 950 -4.77 -21.48 25.08
N ALA A 951 -5.30 -22.46 25.82
CA ALA A 951 -5.34 -22.45 27.29
C ALA A 951 -3.94 -22.64 27.92
N ASP A 952 -2.95 -23.12 27.17
CA ASP A 952 -1.56 -23.22 27.62
C ASP A 952 -0.93 -21.87 27.91
N TYR A 953 -1.50 -20.78 27.36
CA TYR A 953 -1.12 -19.41 27.69
C TYR A 953 -1.12 -19.17 29.21
N ASP A 954 -2.08 -19.72 29.94
CA ASP A 954 -2.22 -19.53 31.40
C ASP A 954 -1.23 -20.36 32.22
N LYS A 955 -0.64 -21.40 31.62
CA LYS A 955 0.40 -22.23 32.27
C LYS A 955 1.75 -21.51 32.36
N ILE A 956 2.02 -20.56 31.45
CA ILE A 956 3.24 -19.77 31.45
C ILE A 956 3.11 -18.59 32.40
N GLN A 957 4.04 -18.49 33.35
CA GLN A 957 4.16 -17.36 34.28
C GLN A 957 5.34 -16.46 33.88
N PRO A 958 5.34 -15.16 34.25
CA PRO A 958 6.48 -14.27 33.98
C PRO A 958 7.83 -14.76 34.54
N THR A 959 7.79 -15.56 35.61
CA THR A 959 8.98 -16.17 36.24
C THR A 959 9.41 -17.50 35.59
N SER A 960 8.62 -18.06 34.67
CA SER A 960 8.91 -19.33 34.01
C SER A 960 10.17 -19.26 33.15
N LYS A 961 10.85 -20.40 33.03
CA LYS A 961 11.91 -20.64 32.05
C LYS A 961 11.36 -21.50 30.92
N ILE A 962 11.63 -21.10 29.69
CA ILE A 962 11.10 -21.72 28.48
C ILE A 962 12.23 -22.40 27.70
N SER A 963 12.07 -23.70 27.45
CA SER A 963 12.97 -24.44 26.56
C SER A 963 12.20 -24.90 25.32
N LEU A 964 12.70 -24.57 24.13
CA LEU A 964 12.20 -25.07 22.86
C LEU A 964 13.09 -26.22 22.39
N LEU A 965 12.51 -27.41 22.32
CA LEU A 965 13.21 -28.67 22.04
C LEU A 965 12.91 -29.16 20.63
N GLY A 966 13.83 -29.93 20.04
CA GLY A 966 13.64 -30.55 18.72
C GLY A 966 13.89 -29.60 17.55
N LEU A 967 14.59 -28.49 17.74
CA LEU A 967 14.83 -27.50 16.68
C LEU A 967 15.73 -28.04 15.56
N LYS A 968 16.54 -29.06 15.85
CA LYS A 968 17.41 -29.72 14.87
C LYS A 968 16.63 -30.39 13.75
N ASP A 969 15.53 -31.01 14.13
CA ASP A 969 14.68 -31.80 13.24
C ASP A 969 13.43 -31.00 12.83
N ILE A 970 13.46 -29.66 12.98
CA ILE A 970 12.37 -28.79 12.55
C ILE A 970 12.08 -29.02 11.06
N ALA A 971 10.84 -29.38 10.77
CA ALA A 971 10.35 -29.74 9.45
C ALA A 971 9.04 -29.01 9.14
N PRO A 972 8.75 -28.70 7.86
CA PRO A 972 7.44 -28.22 7.47
C PRO A 972 6.35 -29.23 7.82
N GLY A 973 5.12 -28.75 7.96
CA GLY A 973 3.97 -29.65 8.13
C GLY A 973 3.45 -30.28 6.87
N GLN A 974 2.77 -31.43 7.04
CA GLN A 974 2.02 -32.10 5.98
C GLN A 974 0.83 -31.23 5.52
N PRO A 975 0.50 -31.21 4.23
CA PRO A 975 -0.73 -30.60 3.72
C PRO A 975 -1.94 -31.36 4.28
N ILE A 976 -2.90 -30.67 4.90
CA ILE A 976 -4.17 -31.28 5.30
C ILE A 976 -5.15 -31.17 4.14
N GLU A 977 -5.51 -32.31 3.55
CA GLU A 977 -6.80 -32.47 2.87
C GLU A 977 -7.89 -32.48 3.95
N CYS A 978 -8.79 -31.49 3.99
CA CYS A 978 -10.09 -31.70 4.64
C CYS A 978 -11.17 -30.67 4.28
N GLU A 979 -12.39 -31.20 4.21
CA GLU A 979 -13.66 -30.51 4.05
C GLU A 979 -13.95 -29.52 5.19
N ILE A 980 -14.59 -28.42 4.81
CA ILE A 980 -14.94 -27.24 5.61
C ILE A 980 -15.85 -27.60 6.80
N LYS A 981 -15.42 -27.28 8.02
CA LYS A 981 -16.28 -26.78 9.12
C LYS A 981 -15.56 -25.67 9.90
N GLN A 982 -16.36 -24.74 10.42
CA GLN A 982 -16.00 -23.43 10.97
C GLN A 982 -15.03 -23.45 12.15
N ALA A 983 -14.32 -22.31 12.26
CA ALA A 983 -13.53 -21.78 13.38
C ALA A 983 -12.39 -22.68 13.87
N ASP A 984 -11.21 -22.09 13.96
CA ASP A 984 -10.00 -22.69 14.51
C ASP A 984 -9.38 -23.79 13.62
N ASP A 985 -8.15 -24.18 13.94
CA ASP A 985 -7.37 -25.25 13.29
C ASP A 985 -6.43 -24.86 12.13
N ILE A 986 -5.33 -24.19 12.49
CA ILE A 986 -4.03 -24.48 11.87
C ILE A 986 -3.28 -25.42 12.79
N ALA A 987 -3.27 -26.73 12.50
CA ALA A 987 -2.31 -27.68 13.04
C ALA A 987 -2.31 -29.04 12.30
N PRO A 988 -1.16 -29.73 12.18
CA PRO A 988 0.19 -29.17 12.23
C PRO A 988 1.26 -29.86 11.35
N GLY A 989 2.40 -29.17 11.25
CA GLY A 989 3.70 -29.84 11.08
C GLY A 989 4.21 -30.48 12.34
N GLN A 990 5.49 -30.88 12.37
CA GLN A 990 6.03 -31.46 13.58
C GLN A 990 5.99 -30.38 14.69
N PRO A 991 5.16 -30.56 15.73
CA PRO A 991 5.04 -29.54 16.75
C PRO A 991 6.38 -29.41 17.49
N ILE A 992 6.70 -28.19 17.91
CA ILE A 992 7.86 -27.94 18.75
C ILE A 992 7.46 -28.24 20.18
N GLU A 993 8.18 -29.17 20.82
CA GLU A 993 8.00 -29.45 22.23
C GLU A 993 8.54 -28.27 23.03
N CYS A 994 7.68 -27.69 23.87
CA CYS A 994 8.03 -26.59 24.75
C CYS A 994 7.96 -27.06 26.21
N GLU A 995 9.10 -26.99 26.89
CA GLU A 995 9.22 -27.27 28.32
C GLU A 995 9.15 -25.96 29.10
N ILE A 996 8.20 -25.89 30.03
CA ILE A 996 7.97 -24.76 30.93
C ILE A 996 8.42 -25.19 32.32
N LYS A 997 9.52 -24.60 32.79
CA LYS A 997 10.02 -24.79 34.15
C LYS A 997 9.56 -23.63 35.03
N GLN A 998 8.71 -23.93 36.00
CA GLN A 998 8.19 -22.96 36.97
C GLN A 998 9.21 -22.69 38.08
N ALA A 999 9.00 -21.61 38.84
CA ALA A 999 9.90 -21.20 39.92
C ALA A 999 9.94 -22.21 41.09
N ASP A 1000 8.87 -22.97 41.29
CA ASP A 1000 8.78 -24.06 42.28
C ASP A 1000 9.46 -25.36 41.81
N GLY A 1001 10.06 -25.37 40.61
CA GLY A 1001 10.70 -26.54 40.01
C GLY A 1001 9.75 -27.43 39.21
N LYS A 1002 8.45 -27.15 39.18
CA LYS A 1002 7.48 -27.93 38.40
C LYS A 1002 7.73 -27.74 36.91
N VAL A 1003 7.71 -28.85 36.18
CA VAL A 1003 7.93 -28.88 34.73
C VAL A 1003 6.63 -29.24 34.03
N HIS A 1004 6.19 -28.39 33.11
CA HIS A 1004 5.08 -28.66 32.20
C HIS A 1004 5.61 -28.81 30.78
N ARG A 1005 5.03 -29.72 30.01
CA ARG A 1005 5.33 -29.88 28.58
C ARG A 1005 4.08 -29.57 27.79
N ILE A 1006 4.24 -28.69 26.80
CA ILE A 1006 3.20 -28.28 25.88
C ILE A 1006 3.70 -28.41 24.44
N GLN A 1007 2.77 -28.38 23.50
CA GLN A 1007 3.08 -28.40 22.07
C GLN A 1007 2.87 -27.02 21.47
N LEU A 1008 3.81 -26.58 20.65
CA LEU A 1008 3.72 -25.32 19.91
C LEU A 1008 3.71 -25.58 18.40
N ASN A 1009 2.81 -24.92 17.71
CA ASN A 1009 2.67 -24.97 16.26
C ASN A 1009 3.50 -23.87 15.58
N HIS A 1010 3.83 -24.09 14.31
CA HIS A 1010 4.44 -23.09 13.43
C HIS A 1010 3.94 -23.24 11.99
N THR A 1011 4.10 -22.19 11.18
CA THR A 1011 3.72 -22.20 9.75
C THR A 1011 4.92 -22.06 8.81
N LEU A 1012 6.13 -22.36 9.30
CA LEU A 1012 7.37 -22.35 8.52
C LEU A 1012 7.37 -23.42 7.42
N ASN A 1013 7.66 -23.02 6.18
CA ASN A 1013 8.00 -23.95 5.09
C ASN A 1013 9.54 -24.18 5.02
N GLU A 1014 10.02 -25.03 4.10
CA GLU A 1014 11.46 -25.36 4.01
C GLU A 1014 12.34 -24.12 3.80
N GLN A 1015 11.89 -23.19 2.95
CA GLN A 1015 12.60 -21.96 2.65
C GLN A 1015 12.72 -21.07 3.91
N GLN A 1016 11.64 -20.93 4.65
CA GLN A 1016 11.56 -20.15 5.89
C GLN A 1016 12.38 -20.78 7.02
N ILE A 1017 12.43 -22.12 7.11
CA ILE A 1017 13.37 -22.83 7.99
C ILE A 1017 14.82 -22.50 7.60
N GLY A 1018 15.11 -22.41 6.31
CA GLY A 1018 16.41 -21.95 5.81
C GLY A 1018 16.77 -20.53 6.27
N TRP A 1019 15.80 -19.61 6.37
CA TRP A 1019 16.01 -18.26 6.92
C TRP A 1019 16.35 -18.31 8.41
N PHE A 1020 15.60 -19.08 9.19
CA PHE A 1020 15.87 -19.28 10.63
C PHE A 1020 17.28 -19.84 10.85
N LYS A 1021 17.65 -20.91 10.13
CA LYS A 1021 18.99 -21.52 10.26
C LYS A 1021 20.12 -20.54 9.90
N ALA A 1022 19.92 -19.71 8.88
CA ALA A 1022 20.87 -18.66 8.50
C ALA A 1022 20.89 -17.44 9.45
N GLY A 1023 19.97 -17.36 10.42
CA GLY A 1023 19.80 -16.23 11.34
C GLY A 1023 18.92 -15.10 10.81
N SER A 1024 18.70 -15.03 9.50
CA SER A 1024 17.73 -14.16 8.82
C SER A 1024 17.60 -14.53 7.34
N ALA A 1025 16.55 -14.05 6.68
CA ALA A 1025 16.40 -14.17 5.23
C ALA A 1025 17.49 -13.42 4.46
N LEU A 1026 17.94 -12.27 4.96
CA LEU A 1026 19.03 -11.50 4.37
C LEU A 1026 20.37 -12.26 4.43
N ASN A 1027 20.66 -12.91 5.55
CA ASN A 1027 21.83 -13.77 5.68
C ASN A 1027 21.76 -14.92 4.66
N ARG A 1028 20.58 -15.55 4.51
CA ARG A 1028 20.38 -16.62 3.53
C ARG A 1028 20.59 -16.12 2.09
N MET A 1029 20.07 -14.94 1.75
CA MET A 1029 20.28 -14.31 0.44
C MET A 1029 21.77 -14.10 0.16
N LYS A 1030 22.52 -13.60 1.14
CA LYS A 1030 23.98 -13.40 1.01
C LYS A 1030 24.76 -14.71 0.87
N GLN A 1031 24.31 -15.80 1.49
CA GLN A 1031 24.91 -17.12 1.31
C GLN A 1031 24.70 -17.64 -0.12
N LEU A 1032 23.49 -17.47 -0.67
CA LEU A 1032 23.16 -17.91 -2.04
C LEU A 1032 23.87 -17.08 -3.10
N ALA A 1033 24.09 -15.78 -2.88
CA ALA A 1033 24.78 -14.91 -3.83
C ALA A 1033 26.31 -15.17 -3.93
N LYS A 1034 26.90 -15.89 -2.97
CA LYS A 1034 28.31 -16.30 -2.99
C LYS A 1034 28.54 -17.67 -3.64
N GLN A 1035 27.48 -18.44 -3.84
CA GLN A 1035 27.49 -19.71 -4.57
C GLN A 1035 27.27 -19.43 -6.06
#